data_AF-A0A1V8ZZ13-F1
#
_entry.id   AF-A0A1V8ZZ13-F1
#
_cell.length_a   1.000
_cell.length_b   1.000
_cell.length_c   1.000
_cell.angle_alpha   90.00
_cell.angle_beta   90.00
_cell.angle_gamma   90.00
#
_symmetry.space_group_name_H-M   'P 1'
#
loop_
_entity.id
_entity.type
_entity.pdbx_description
1 polymer ?
#
loop_
_entity_poly.entity_id
_entity_poly.type
_entity_poly.pdbx_seq_one_letter_code
_entity_poly.pdbx_strand_id
1 'polypeptide(L)'
;MAEVDYLGRPHRLWRERVPGPAEGAIAEEMRVREMCRGTTSFLRIVLLEYEDDVHDLVLTAHPAVAGRTALDALARVLLGEADAPEPGSISFAPADTAAGPGPERERSTLHWKVAHRMTTAEIVAAVGLAHAWDAQLDEVAVRLHEGERDTVLRVRASGTVAGCRAAVAEQLADRAARDAPTVDLELVVDRAARCPALLDYRPALDSSRTRTVHVTAGRDGALLLDHARDGHPSWFGDTVHRLAAILLDGPGDHELTALDRMTDAELRRVIALGRSPRTATSEYRCVPDLVRAAMLRCPEAVALVDGEHTVTYGQLVERAHRMGQALAELGVRRGGRVGVCLPRSADLVIVLLGVLTTGAAFVPMDPAYPEQRLRLLTADAEPELVVSEREWSFARTVVLRNLIDLAERAPAAAQPSADPVAPEDPAYVIYTSGSTGKPKGVVIPHGNVVRLLSATKPELGLGPDDTWTWFHSVAFDFSVWEIWGCLATGGRLVVVPRWVSRSPEDFHALLVKHRVTVLNQTPSAFTQLLDVDRDGLAVRLIVFGGEPLDTRMLPRWFDRHPESRCRLVNMFGITETTVHVTWHTVSRADALAGARSVGRPIPGWSVRIVDEHGRPLRPGQVGEIAVGGDGLALCYLGRPDLTADRFVTHRGERLYLSGDRGRLLPDGSLEHLGRGDDQVQLRGHRVEPEEIRAALLDDSAVVAAAVVHSLRDPADPATARLDAYVVIRDGDDGAGVRTRLAARLPEYMVPNTVTSLRSLPLTENGKLAVDRLPSPAAVEYTEVTAPPDASTLDTVLHVWRTVFRTEVGASDDFFSLGGNSLLAVRIARALRDHGHQVDARTLYHLPSPAELVTDLEQRSAR
;
A
#
# COMPACT_ATOMS: atom_id res chain seq x y z
N MET A 1 26.38 -14.58 33.22
CA MET A 1 27.70 -13.99 32.91
C MET A 1 28.19 -14.55 31.58
N ALA A 2 28.86 -13.77 30.75
CA ALA A 2 29.46 -14.22 29.49
C ALA A 2 30.89 -13.68 29.37
N GLU A 3 31.82 -14.46 28.82
CA GLU A 3 33.18 -14.01 28.52
C GLU A 3 33.32 -13.74 27.03
N VAL A 4 33.77 -12.54 26.68
CA VAL A 4 33.87 -12.05 25.31
C VAL A 4 35.24 -11.45 25.11
N ASP A 5 35.94 -11.87 24.07
CA ASP A 5 37.24 -11.34 23.70
C ASP A 5 37.05 -10.21 22.69
N TYR A 6 37.51 -9.01 23.04
CA TYR A 6 37.41 -7.82 22.21
C TYR A 6 38.79 -7.18 22.10
N LEU A 7 39.31 -7.08 20.86
CA LEU A 7 40.66 -6.61 20.56
C LEU A 7 41.78 -7.37 21.30
N GLY A 8 41.62 -8.69 21.46
CA GLY A 8 42.65 -9.57 22.03
C GLY A 8 42.75 -9.52 23.56
N ARG A 9 41.68 -9.08 24.24
CA ARG A 9 41.57 -9.07 25.70
C ARG A 9 40.24 -9.67 26.17
N PRO A 10 40.26 -10.60 27.14
CA PRO A 10 39.05 -11.23 27.64
C PRO A 10 38.29 -10.29 28.58
N HIS A 11 37.00 -10.12 28.33
CA HIS A 11 36.06 -9.36 29.16
C HIS A 11 34.99 -10.29 29.72
N ARG A 12 34.61 -10.11 30.98
CA ARG A 12 33.54 -10.84 31.64
C ARG A 12 32.37 -9.90 31.88
N LEU A 13 31.27 -10.17 31.20
CA LEU A 13 30.00 -9.48 31.35
C LEU A 13 29.14 -10.21 32.37
N TRP A 14 28.42 -9.48 33.21
CA TRP A 14 27.33 -10.07 34.00
C TRP A 14 26.18 -9.10 34.21
N ARG A 15 25.00 -9.67 34.44
CA ARG A 15 23.80 -8.95 34.83
C ARG A 15 23.60 -9.05 36.33
N GLU A 16 23.15 -7.97 36.93
CA GLU A 16 22.81 -7.88 38.34
C GLU A 16 21.51 -7.08 38.52
N ARG A 17 20.59 -7.56 39.34
CA ARG A 17 19.36 -6.82 39.67
C ARG A 17 19.64 -5.87 40.83
N VAL A 18 19.45 -4.57 40.62
CA VAL A 18 19.65 -3.51 41.62
C VAL A 18 18.33 -2.75 41.84
N PRO A 19 18.12 -2.11 43.00
CA PRO A 19 16.90 -1.32 43.24
C PRO A 19 16.84 -0.13 42.28
N GLY A 20 15.68 0.10 41.65
CA GLY A 20 15.43 1.22 40.76
C GLY A 20 15.20 2.55 41.51
N PRO A 21 15.14 3.69 40.81
CA PRO A 21 14.98 5.01 41.41
C PRO A 21 13.57 5.30 41.98
N ALA A 22 12.57 4.43 41.70
CA ALA A 22 11.21 4.50 42.24
C ALA A 22 10.94 3.34 43.22
N GLU A 23 10.09 3.58 44.23
CA GLU A 23 9.77 2.62 45.28
C GLU A 23 9.02 1.41 44.71
N GLY A 24 9.67 0.24 44.71
CA GLY A 24 9.17 -1.01 44.10
C GLY A 24 9.78 -1.38 42.74
N ALA A 25 10.52 -0.48 42.08
CA ALA A 25 11.14 -0.76 40.78
C ALA A 25 12.41 -1.61 40.90
N ILE A 26 12.58 -2.58 40.00
CA ILE A 26 13.79 -3.42 39.90
C ILE A 26 14.52 -3.08 38.61
N ALA A 27 15.81 -2.76 38.71
CA ALA A 27 16.70 -2.44 37.61
C ALA A 27 17.59 -3.63 37.26
N GLU A 28 17.60 -4.10 36.01
CA GLU A 28 18.63 -5.02 35.52
C GLU A 28 19.83 -4.23 35.00
N GLU A 29 20.95 -4.33 35.74
CA GLU A 29 22.21 -3.69 35.42
C GLU A 29 23.13 -4.68 34.69
N MET A 30 23.54 -4.36 33.46
CA MET A 30 24.55 -5.15 32.76
C MET A 30 25.93 -4.52 32.93
N ARG A 31 26.83 -5.19 33.65
CA ARG A 31 28.19 -4.75 33.95
C ARG A 31 29.19 -5.50 33.09
N VAL A 32 30.18 -4.79 32.57
CA VAL A 32 31.23 -5.37 31.73
C VAL A 32 32.57 -5.12 32.40
N ARG A 33 33.29 -6.17 32.77
CA ARG A 33 34.60 -6.08 33.42
C ARG A 33 35.66 -6.72 32.54
N GLU A 34 36.69 -5.97 32.19
CA GLU A 34 37.87 -6.54 31.56
C GLU A 34 38.62 -7.45 32.57
N MET A 35 38.98 -8.67 32.17
CA MET A 35 39.49 -9.70 33.09
C MET A 35 41.01 -9.63 33.30
N CYS A 36 41.73 -8.76 32.61
CA CYS A 36 43.17 -8.64 32.76
C CYS A 36 43.57 -7.34 33.48
N ARG A 37 44.31 -7.50 34.58
CA ARG A 37 44.93 -6.46 35.44
C ARG A 37 44.07 -5.78 36.52
N GLY A 38 43.04 -6.44 37.03
CA GLY A 38 42.53 -6.13 38.38
C GLY A 38 41.74 -4.82 38.57
N THR A 39 41.60 -3.97 37.56
CA THR A 39 40.73 -2.78 37.61
C THR A 39 39.39 -3.05 36.92
N THR A 40 38.29 -2.57 37.52
CA THR A 40 36.92 -2.80 37.04
C THR A 40 36.35 -1.50 36.50
N SER A 41 36.17 -1.42 35.18
CA SER A 41 35.42 -0.34 34.52
C SER A 41 33.95 -0.77 34.42
N PHE A 42 32.99 0.17 34.49
CA PHE A 42 31.57 -0.17 34.40
C PHE A 42 30.89 0.67 33.32
N LEU A 43 30.34 0.01 32.32
CA LEU A 43 29.26 0.57 31.51
C LEU A 43 27.97 0.27 32.26
N ARG A 44 27.29 1.30 32.77
CA ARG A 44 26.03 1.12 33.47
C ARG A 44 24.88 1.21 32.46
N ILE A 45 24.33 0.04 32.13
CA ILE A 45 23.11 -0.10 31.34
C ILE A 45 22.03 -0.52 32.31
N VAL A 46 21.08 0.37 32.61
CA VAL A 46 19.96 0.07 33.51
C VAL A 46 18.70 -0.18 32.69
N LEU A 47 18.17 -1.39 32.80
CA LEU A 47 16.83 -1.78 32.32
C LEU A 47 15.84 -1.67 33.47
N LEU A 48 14.85 -0.78 33.40
CA LEU A 48 13.84 -0.64 34.45
C LEU A 48 12.60 -1.48 34.10
N GLU A 49 12.18 -2.39 34.99
CA GLU A 49 10.92 -3.13 34.89
C GLU A 49 9.85 -2.49 35.80
N TYR A 50 8.68 -2.22 35.23
CA TYR A 50 7.46 -1.84 35.95
C TYR A 50 6.39 -2.93 35.77
N GLU A 51 5.42 -3.03 36.70
CA GLU A 51 4.50 -4.18 36.86
C GLU A 51 3.63 -4.58 35.63
N ASP A 52 3.72 -3.87 34.48
CA ASP A 52 2.93 -4.15 33.25
C ASP A 52 3.78 -4.14 31.93
N ASP A 53 4.94 -4.83 31.91
CA ASP A 53 5.77 -5.11 30.70
C ASP A 53 6.29 -3.87 29.91
N VAL A 54 6.68 -2.78 30.59
CA VAL A 54 7.43 -1.66 30.00
C VAL A 54 8.90 -1.70 30.42
N HIS A 55 9.82 -1.62 29.45
CA HIS A 55 11.27 -1.61 29.68
C HIS A 55 11.92 -0.28 29.24
N ASP A 56 12.47 0.49 30.19
CA ASP A 56 13.29 1.67 29.88
C ASP A 56 14.79 1.30 29.77
N LEU A 57 15.53 1.90 28.83
CA LEU A 57 16.97 1.72 28.67
C LEU A 57 17.74 3.01 29.00
N VAL A 58 18.37 3.06 30.17
CA VAL A 58 19.19 4.20 30.58
C VAL A 58 20.68 3.89 30.37
N LEU A 59 21.34 4.70 29.54
CA LEU A 59 22.78 4.67 29.30
C LEU A 59 23.46 5.77 30.11
N THR A 60 24.11 5.41 31.21
CA THR A 60 24.95 6.35 31.96
C THR A 60 26.41 6.07 31.66
N ALA A 61 26.98 6.85 30.75
CA ALA A 61 28.42 6.91 30.57
C ALA A 61 28.99 7.98 31.51
N HIS A 62 30.05 7.67 32.24
CA HIS A 62 30.73 8.66 33.06
C HIS A 62 31.22 9.81 32.14
N PRO A 63 31.07 11.09 32.52
CA PRO A 63 31.19 12.28 31.66
C PRO A 63 32.51 12.50 30.90
N ALA A 64 33.45 11.57 30.94
CA ALA A 64 34.72 11.59 30.24
C ALA A 64 34.63 11.36 28.70
N VAL A 65 33.45 11.44 28.07
CA VAL A 65 33.25 10.92 26.70
C VAL A 65 32.64 11.91 25.68
N ALA A 66 32.15 13.11 26.05
CA ALA A 66 31.36 13.95 25.13
C ALA A 66 31.99 15.32 24.77
N GLY A 67 32.43 15.45 23.52
CA GLY A 67 32.87 16.67 22.82
C GLY A 67 33.28 16.24 21.42
N ARG A 68 33.18 17.02 20.33
CA ARG A 68 33.39 16.49 18.97
C ARG A 68 34.69 15.69 18.77
N THR A 69 35.74 15.95 19.54
CA THR A 69 36.97 15.12 19.58
C THR A 69 36.89 13.92 20.53
N ALA A 70 36.06 13.93 21.57
CA ALA A 70 35.74 12.78 22.40
C ALA A 70 34.59 11.94 21.82
N LEU A 71 33.73 12.48 20.95
CA LEU A 71 32.76 11.81 20.11
C LEU A 71 33.41 11.34 18.82
N ASP A 72 34.44 12.01 18.30
CA ASP A 72 35.32 11.50 17.24
C ASP A 72 36.39 10.57 17.80
N ALA A 73 36.82 10.68 19.06
CA ALA A 73 37.69 9.71 19.71
C ALA A 73 36.89 8.56 20.28
N LEU A 74 35.66 8.75 20.75
CA LEU A 74 34.73 7.66 21.04
C LEU A 74 34.21 7.05 19.75
N ALA A 75 34.00 7.80 18.66
CA ALA A 75 33.78 7.22 17.34
C ALA A 75 35.06 6.55 16.83
N ARG A 76 36.26 7.09 16.99
CA ARG A 76 37.52 6.40 16.65
C ARG A 76 37.90 5.30 17.65
N VAL A 77 37.28 5.19 18.81
CA VAL A 77 37.47 4.07 19.76
C VAL A 77 36.37 3.02 19.58
N LEU A 78 35.15 3.43 19.20
CA LEU A 78 34.02 2.58 18.78
C LEU A 78 34.15 2.12 17.31
N LEU A 79 34.98 2.79 16.48
CA LEU A 79 35.31 2.48 15.08
C LEU A 79 36.82 2.16 14.85
N GLY A 80 37.74 2.43 15.79
CA GLY A 80 39.13 1.92 15.92
C GLY A 80 40.37 2.67 15.34
N GLU A 81 40.91 3.75 15.95
CA GLU A 81 42.23 4.40 15.65
C GLU A 81 42.93 5.08 16.90
N ALA A 82 44.28 5.13 17.00
CA ALA A 82 45.12 5.20 18.24
C ALA A 82 46.07 6.45 18.44
N ASP A 83 46.42 6.81 19.71
CA ASP A 83 47.59 7.60 20.23
C ASP A 83 47.44 9.03 20.88
N ALA A 84 47.00 9.18 22.16
CA ALA A 84 47.27 10.36 23.03
C ALA A 84 47.12 10.09 24.58
N PRO A 85 47.89 10.73 25.51
CA PRO A 85 47.91 10.44 26.97
C PRO A 85 46.93 11.25 27.86
N GLU A 86 46.53 10.71 29.03
CA GLU A 86 45.37 11.13 29.86
C GLU A 86 45.70 11.93 31.17
N PRO A 87 44.89 12.96 31.55
CA PRO A 87 45.04 13.71 32.80
C PRO A 87 44.39 13.05 34.05
N GLY A 88 45.02 13.18 35.23
CA GLY A 88 44.66 12.45 36.46
C GLY A 88 43.53 13.00 37.35
N SER A 89 43.28 14.32 37.38
CA SER A 89 42.05 14.92 37.94
C SER A 89 42.10 16.43 37.76
N ILE A 90 40.98 17.05 37.37
CA ILE A 90 40.81 18.50 37.24
C ILE A 90 39.65 18.92 38.13
N SER A 91 39.88 19.86 39.05
CA SER A 91 38.84 20.41 39.93
C SER A 91 38.79 21.93 39.86
N PHE A 92 37.58 22.49 39.88
CA PHE A 92 37.32 23.94 39.93
C PHE A 92 36.78 24.30 41.32
N ALA A 93 37.40 25.28 41.97
CA ALA A 93 36.90 25.84 43.23
C ALA A 93 36.74 27.37 43.10
N PRO A 94 35.59 27.94 43.50
CA PRO A 94 35.50 29.38 43.74
C PRO A 94 36.31 29.72 44.99
N ALA A 95 37.12 30.78 44.94
CA ALA A 95 37.84 31.26 46.12
C ALA A 95 36.87 31.92 47.11
N ASP A 96 37.01 31.61 48.41
CA ASP A 96 36.25 32.24 49.50
C ASP A 96 36.22 33.78 49.35
N THR A 97 35.04 34.33 49.05
CA THR A 97 34.81 35.77 48.87
C THR A 97 34.62 36.47 50.21
N ALA A 98 35.67 36.51 51.02
CA ALA A 98 35.74 37.41 52.17
C ALA A 98 36.41 38.75 51.80
N ALA A 99 35.84 39.52 50.85
CA ALA A 99 36.21 40.93 50.64
C ALA A 99 35.22 41.70 49.72
N GLY A 100 34.40 42.58 50.32
CA GLY A 100 33.95 43.91 49.85
C GLY A 100 33.29 44.11 48.45
N PRO A 101 32.39 45.11 48.29
CA PRO A 101 31.66 45.31 47.04
C PRO A 101 32.52 46.03 45.99
N GLY A 102 32.89 45.33 44.93
CA GLY A 102 33.46 45.82 43.67
C GLY A 102 33.02 44.89 42.53
N PRO A 103 33.20 45.25 41.24
CA PRO A 103 32.71 44.41 40.13
C PRO A 103 33.38 43.04 40.21
N GLU A 104 32.59 42.02 40.55
CA GLU A 104 33.07 40.69 40.92
C GLU A 104 33.85 40.05 39.77
N ARG A 105 35.17 39.91 39.94
CA ARG A 105 35.99 38.96 39.20
C ARG A 105 36.02 37.67 40.00
N GLU A 106 35.38 36.61 39.49
CA GLU A 106 35.48 35.28 40.09
C GLU A 106 36.82 34.64 39.69
N ARG A 107 37.76 34.65 40.64
CA ARG A 107 39.00 33.87 40.52
C ARG A 107 38.67 32.39 40.64
N SER A 108 38.91 31.66 39.56
CA SER A 108 38.69 30.21 39.49
C SER A 108 40.04 29.50 39.54
N THR A 109 40.30 28.75 40.60
CA THR A 109 41.57 28.01 40.69
C THR A 109 41.38 26.62 40.10
N LEU A 110 42.19 26.30 39.10
CA LEU A 110 42.26 25.00 38.47
C LEU A 110 43.40 24.21 39.11
N HIS A 111 43.03 23.25 39.95
CA HIS A 111 44.00 22.35 40.54
C HIS A 111 44.17 21.13 39.64
N TRP A 112 45.39 20.93 39.16
CA TRP A 112 45.76 19.78 38.37
C TRP A 112 46.84 18.98 39.12
N LYS A 113 46.35 18.00 39.87
CA LYS A 113 47.19 17.10 40.65
C LYS A 113 47.63 15.94 39.76
N VAL A 114 48.94 15.78 39.56
CA VAL A 114 49.47 14.69 38.75
C VAL A 114 50.18 13.69 39.66
N ALA A 115 49.54 12.54 39.86
CA ALA A 115 49.94 11.54 40.85
C ALA A 115 51.17 10.70 40.46
N HIS A 116 51.87 11.06 39.38
CA HIS A 116 53.08 10.38 38.93
C HIS A 116 54.21 11.38 38.71
N ARG A 117 55.45 10.88 38.78
CA ARG A 117 56.65 11.69 38.55
C ARG A 117 56.67 12.14 37.09
N MET A 118 56.71 13.45 36.87
CA MET A 118 56.73 14.05 35.54
C MET A 118 58.14 14.53 35.22
N THR A 119 58.57 14.34 33.98
CA THR A 119 59.78 14.98 33.46
C THR A 119 59.55 16.49 33.29
N THR A 120 60.61 17.29 33.32
CA THR A 120 60.51 18.74 33.08
C THR A 120 59.80 19.06 31.76
N ALA A 121 59.99 18.24 30.73
CA ALA A 121 59.32 18.39 29.44
C ALA A 121 57.80 18.18 29.53
N GLU A 122 57.36 17.19 30.33
CA GLU A 122 55.95 16.91 30.56
C GLU A 122 55.29 18.00 31.42
N ILE A 123 55.98 18.54 32.42
CA ILE A 123 55.50 19.67 33.24
C ILE A 123 55.29 20.92 32.36
N VAL A 124 56.23 21.19 31.44
CA VAL A 124 56.13 22.32 30.50
C VAL A 124 55.06 22.09 29.43
N ALA A 125 54.80 20.84 29.05
CA ALA A 125 53.69 20.48 28.15
C ALA A 125 52.32 20.62 28.83
N ALA A 126 52.22 20.26 30.12
CA ALA A 126 51.03 20.43 30.94
C ALA A 126 50.62 21.91 31.09
N VAL A 127 51.57 22.82 31.29
CA VAL A 127 51.28 24.28 31.27
C VAL A 127 50.74 24.73 29.89
N GLY A 128 51.13 24.06 28.80
CA GLY A 128 50.61 24.30 27.45
C GLY A 128 49.16 23.84 27.23
N LEU A 129 48.69 22.82 27.94
CA LEU A 129 47.32 22.28 27.83
C LEU A 129 46.25 23.25 28.37
N ALA A 130 46.62 24.18 29.25
CA ALA A 130 45.74 25.27 29.69
C ALA A 130 45.30 26.21 28.53
N HIS A 131 45.98 26.15 27.37
CA HIS A 131 45.63 26.93 26.19
C HIS A 131 44.31 26.48 25.53
N ALA A 132 43.85 25.24 25.79
CA ALA A 132 42.58 24.72 25.26
C ALA A 132 41.32 25.38 25.86
N TRP A 133 41.49 26.27 26.85
CA TRP A 133 40.39 26.90 27.60
C TRP A 133 40.25 28.42 27.42
N ASP A 134 40.96 29.03 26.46
CA ASP A 134 40.86 30.45 26.07
C ASP A 134 40.83 31.47 27.23
N ALA A 135 41.69 31.26 28.23
CA ALA A 135 41.79 32.14 29.41
C ALA A 135 43.11 32.93 29.42
N GLN A 136 43.05 34.23 29.76
CA GLN A 136 44.25 35.01 30.08
C GLN A 136 44.81 34.52 31.43
N LEU A 137 46.01 33.94 31.41
CA LEU A 137 46.71 33.47 32.61
C LEU A 137 47.41 34.64 33.29
N ASP A 138 47.14 34.86 34.58
CA ASP A 138 47.72 35.93 35.38
C ASP A 138 48.90 35.41 36.25
N GLU A 139 48.72 34.25 36.88
CA GLU A 139 49.75 33.60 37.71
C GLU A 139 49.66 32.07 37.64
N VAL A 140 50.79 31.40 37.44
CA VAL A 140 50.90 29.93 37.43
C VAL A 140 51.71 29.51 38.64
N ALA A 141 51.14 28.66 39.51
CA ALA A 141 51.83 28.11 40.68
C ALA A 141 52.08 26.61 40.49
N VAL A 142 53.35 26.21 40.46
CA VAL A 142 53.74 24.80 40.35
C VAL A 142 54.28 24.35 41.69
N ARG A 143 53.59 23.43 42.38
CA ARG A 143 54.09 22.82 43.61
C ARG A 143 54.78 21.50 43.27
N LEU A 144 56.05 21.41 43.63
CA LEU A 144 56.85 20.21 43.47
C LEU A 144 56.95 19.52 44.82
N HIS A 145 56.56 18.24 44.87
CA HIS A 145 56.58 17.39 46.05
C HIS A 145 57.75 16.42 45.97
N GLU A 146 58.90 16.82 46.54
CA GLU A 146 60.15 16.04 46.54
C GLU A 146 60.34 15.30 47.87
N GLY A 147 59.69 14.15 48.02
CA GLY A 147 59.73 13.39 49.28
C GLY A 147 58.95 14.11 50.39
N GLU A 148 59.61 14.47 51.50
CA GLU A 148 58.99 15.24 52.60
C GLU A 148 59.13 16.77 52.46
N ARG A 149 59.69 17.27 51.34
CA ARG A 149 59.84 18.72 51.10
C ARG A 149 58.98 19.16 49.93
N ASP A 150 58.13 20.15 50.20
CA ASP A 150 57.28 20.79 49.20
C ASP A 150 57.88 22.14 48.79
N THR A 151 58.10 22.35 47.49
CA THR A 151 58.54 23.65 46.94
C THR A 151 57.48 24.22 46.01
N VAL A 152 57.07 25.46 46.21
CA VAL A 152 56.09 26.14 45.35
C VAL A 152 56.80 27.18 44.47
N LEU A 153 56.77 26.97 43.16
CA LEU A 153 57.25 27.91 42.15
C LEU A 153 56.06 28.75 41.67
N ARG A 154 56.07 30.05 41.93
CA ARG A 154 55.04 30.96 41.42
C ARG A 154 55.61 31.82 40.31
N VAL A 155 55.06 31.69 39.12
CA VAL A 155 55.46 32.42 37.93
C VAL A 155 54.32 33.33 37.53
N ARG A 156 54.50 34.64 37.67
CA ARG A 156 53.56 35.61 37.09
C ARG A 156 53.76 35.64 35.59
N ALA A 157 52.68 35.37 34.89
CA ALA A 157 52.64 35.28 33.45
C ALA A 157 52.77 36.68 32.85
N SER A 158 53.63 36.88 31.84
CA SER A 158 53.67 38.11 31.06
C SER A 158 52.49 38.23 30.06
N GLY A 159 51.36 37.60 30.37
CA GLY A 159 50.13 37.61 29.57
C GLY A 159 50.06 36.63 28.39
N THR A 160 51.07 35.77 28.17
CA THR A 160 51.02 34.75 27.09
C THR A 160 51.51 33.36 27.54
N VAL A 161 50.88 32.31 27.01
CA VAL A 161 51.20 30.90 27.31
C VAL A 161 52.65 30.55 26.95
N ALA A 162 53.16 31.08 25.83
CA ALA A 162 54.53 30.87 25.39
C ALA A 162 55.56 31.47 26.38
N GLY A 163 55.30 32.68 26.91
CA GLY A 163 56.15 33.30 27.93
C GLY A 163 56.16 32.54 29.25
N CYS A 164 55.02 31.96 29.65
CA CYS A 164 54.92 31.13 30.85
C CYS A 164 55.70 29.82 30.72
N ARG A 165 55.60 29.16 29.56
CA ARG A 165 56.34 27.91 29.29
C ARG A 165 57.84 28.12 29.37
N ALA A 166 58.35 29.23 28.82
CA ALA A 166 59.77 29.57 28.87
C ALA A 166 60.24 29.82 30.32
N ALA A 167 59.48 30.59 31.10
CA ALA A 167 59.83 30.91 32.49
C ALA A 167 59.77 29.70 33.43
N VAL A 168 58.78 28.81 33.27
CA VAL A 168 58.70 27.55 34.03
C VAL A 168 59.81 26.59 33.63
N ALA A 169 60.16 26.51 32.34
CA ALA A 169 61.28 25.69 31.87
C ALA A 169 62.63 26.18 32.42
N GLU A 170 62.86 27.49 32.46
CA GLU A 170 64.09 28.09 33.00
C GLU A 170 64.26 27.80 34.50
N GLN A 171 63.19 27.93 35.31
CA GLN A 171 63.26 27.64 36.76
C GLN A 171 63.42 26.15 37.08
N LEU A 172 63.07 25.25 36.16
CA LEU A 172 63.22 23.80 36.32
C LEU A 172 64.52 23.23 35.70
N ALA A 173 65.29 24.05 34.99
CA ALA A 173 66.47 23.61 34.23
C ALA A 173 67.57 22.98 35.11
N ASP A 174 67.84 23.55 36.30
CA ASP A 174 68.85 23.02 37.24
C ASP A 174 68.37 21.77 38.02
N ARG A 175 67.07 21.49 38.02
CA ARG A 175 66.47 20.32 38.70
C ARG A 175 66.39 19.08 37.81
N ALA A 176 66.62 19.21 36.51
CA ALA A 176 66.52 18.13 35.53
C ALA A 176 67.58 17.01 35.66
N ALA A 177 68.59 17.18 36.51
CA ALA A 177 69.72 16.24 36.65
C ALA A 177 69.61 15.24 37.82
N ARG A 178 68.53 15.25 38.62
CA ARG A 178 68.30 14.28 39.72
C ARG A 178 66.88 13.72 39.64
N ASP A 179 66.73 12.43 39.94
CA ASP A 179 65.47 11.67 39.82
C ASP A 179 64.24 12.45 40.30
N ALA A 180 63.33 12.70 39.35
CA ALA A 180 62.32 13.74 39.43
C ALA A 180 61.22 13.49 40.48
N PRO A 181 60.72 14.54 41.15
CA PRO A 181 59.64 14.46 42.14
C PRO A 181 58.22 14.37 41.53
N THR A 182 57.24 14.02 42.37
CA THR A 182 55.81 14.15 42.07
C THR A 182 55.41 15.64 42.05
N VAL A 183 54.48 16.03 41.19
CA VAL A 183 54.16 17.45 40.96
C VAL A 183 52.66 17.71 41.09
N ASP A 184 52.32 18.66 41.96
CA ASP A 184 50.98 19.24 42.04
C ASP A 184 50.99 20.59 41.31
N LEU A 185 50.35 20.63 40.15
CA LEU A 185 50.27 21.84 39.35
C LEU A 185 49.01 22.62 39.73
N GLU A 186 49.15 23.84 40.23
CA GLU A 186 48.05 24.71 40.64
C GLU A 186 47.97 25.91 39.70
N LEU A 187 47.05 25.85 38.74
CA LEU A 187 46.84 26.89 37.74
C LEU A 187 45.74 27.83 38.23
N VAL A 188 46.09 29.06 38.62
CA VAL A 188 45.08 30.05 39.03
C VAL A 188 44.64 30.81 37.78
N VAL A 189 43.35 30.71 37.44
CA VAL A 189 42.80 31.28 36.20
C VAL A 189 41.66 32.25 36.55
N ASP A 190 41.74 33.50 36.13
CA ASP A 190 40.65 34.46 36.37
C ASP A 190 39.56 34.21 35.30
N ARG A 191 38.34 33.80 35.70
CA ARG A 191 37.27 33.41 34.76
C ARG A 191 36.05 34.31 34.95
N ALA A 192 35.64 35.01 33.89
CA ALA A 192 34.40 35.78 33.91
C ALA A 192 33.18 34.82 33.85
N ALA A 193 32.29 34.93 34.83
CA ALA A 193 31.16 34.03 35.15
C ALA A 193 30.18 33.69 34.01
N ARG A 194 29.60 32.46 34.04
CA ARG A 194 28.20 32.08 33.69
C ARG A 194 27.94 30.56 33.83
N CYS A 195 26.87 30.19 34.55
CA CYS A 195 26.33 28.82 34.77
C CYS A 195 24.87 28.73 34.21
N PRO A 196 24.33 27.56 33.79
CA PRO A 196 23.11 27.47 32.95
C PRO A 196 21.76 27.25 33.69
N ALA A 197 20.65 27.59 33.01
CA ALA A 197 19.25 27.48 33.47
C ALA A 197 18.41 26.47 32.65
N LEU A 198 17.31 25.97 33.24
CA LEU A 198 16.37 24.94 32.75
C LEU A 198 15.44 25.44 31.61
N LEU A 199 15.05 24.57 30.67
CA LEU A 199 14.08 24.84 29.59
C LEU A 199 12.65 24.40 30.02
N ASP A 200 11.63 25.27 29.90
CA ASP A 200 10.20 24.97 30.18
C ASP A 200 9.41 24.85 28.86
N TYR A 201 8.64 23.77 28.68
CA TYR A 201 7.84 23.49 27.47
C TYR A 201 6.36 23.81 27.75
N ARG A 202 5.76 24.76 27.00
CA ARG A 202 4.32 25.04 27.03
C ARG A 202 3.74 25.21 25.62
N PRO A 203 2.86 24.31 25.16
CA PRO A 203 2.20 24.48 23.88
C PRO A 203 1.08 25.54 23.98
N ALA A 204 1.06 26.51 23.07
CA ALA A 204 -0.09 27.39 22.85
C ALA A 204 -0.61 27.17 21.42
N LEU A 205 -1.90 26.84 21.30
CA LEU A 205 -2.61 26.75 20.04
C LEU A 205 -3.11 28.15 19.67
N ASP A 206 -2.65 28.70 18.54
CA ASP A 206 -3.37 29.77 17.86
C ASP A 206 -4.10 29.19 16.63
N SER A 207 -5.26 29.76 16.36
CA SER A 207 -6.30 29.46 15.37
C SER A 207 -5.87 29.43 13.89
N SER A 208 -4.60 29.63 13.57
CA SER A 208 -4.03 29.38 12.24
C SER A 208 -3.07 28.20 12.34
N ARG A 209 -3.18 27.20 11.45
CA ARG A 209 -2.55 25.85 11.51
C ARG A 209 -1.00 25.81 11.46
N THR A 210 -0.32 26.73 12.10
CA THR A 210 1.14 26.81 12.24
C THR A 210 1.52 26.46 13.67
N ARG A 211 2.32 25.41 13.86
CA ARG A 211 2.96 25.13 15.15
C ARG A 211 4.26 25.92 15.22
N THR A 212 4.26 27.03 15.93
CA THR A 212 5.46 27.84 16.17
C THR A 212 6.13 27.37 17.46
N VAL A 213 7.39 26.96 17.40
CA VAL A 213 8.20 26.67 18.58
C VAL A 213 9.08 27.90 18.86
N HIS A 214 8.86 28.54 20.00
CA HIS A 214 9.76 29.60 20.47
C HIS A 214 10.98 28.97 21.14
N VAL A 215 12.12 28.98 20.45
CA VAL A 215 13.41 28.58 21.01
C VAL A 215 14.18 29.83 21.39
N THR A 216 14.23 30.15 22.69
CA THR A 216 15.11 31.22 23.19
C THR A 216 16.48 30.61 23.48
N ALA A 217 17.45 30.82 22.59
CA ALA A 217 18.82 30.37 22.83
C ALA A 217 19.43 31.17 24.00
N GLY A 218 19.53 30.54 25.17
CA GLY A 218 20.59 30.87 26.11
C GLY A 218 21.93 30.51 25.46
N ARG A 219 22.97 31.32 25.66
CA ARG A 219 24.18 31.31 24.83
C ARG A 219 24.98 29.99 24.79
N ASP A 220 24.67 28.97 25.59
CA ASP A 220 25.46 27.73 25.68
C ASP A 220 24.53 26.50 25.89
N GLY A 221 24.30 25.70 24.83
CA GLY A 221 23.21 24.70 24.73
C GLY A 221 23.62 23.21 24.72
N ALA A 222 22.79 22.37 25.34
CA ALA A 222 22.76 20.90 25.17
C ALA A 222 21.31 20.38 25.17
N LEU A 223 21.02 19.32 24.40
CA LEU A 223 19.67 18.76 24.19
C LEU A 223 19.63 17.27 24.59
N LEU A 224 18.65 16.86 25.41
CA LEU A 224 18.42 15.44 25.79
C LEU A 224 17.07 14.98 25.20
N LEU A 225 17.04 13.83 24.51
CA LEU A 225 15.82 13.25 23.94
C LEU A 225 15.63 11.81 24.42
N ASP A 226 14.44 11.52 24.94
CA ASP A 226 14.01 10.20 25.41
C ASP A 226 13.00 9.61 24.42
N HIS A 227 13.17 8.35 24.00
CA HIS A 227 12.20 7.67 23.12
C HIS A 227 12.19 6.15 23.33
N ALA A 228 10.98 5.58 23.38
CA ALA A 228 10.76 4.13 23.44
C ALA A 228 11.14 3.47 22.11
N ARG A 229 11.87 2.35 22.18
CA ARG A 229 12.46 1.66 21.02
C ARG A 229 11.46 0.84 20.20
N ASP A 230 10.26 0.60 20.73
CA ASP A 230 9.31 -0.31 20.12
C ASP A 230 8.38 0.44 19.16
N GLY A 231 8.55 0.18 17.86
CA GLY A 231 7.57 0.53 16.83
C GLY A 231 7.88 1.75 15.95
N HIS A 232 8.99 2.46 16.16
CA HIS A 232 9.34 3.62 15.33
C HIS A 232 10.36 3.28 14.22
N PRO A 233 10.18 3.76 12.97
CA PRO A 233 11.11 3.45 11.90
C PRO A 233 12.44 4.23 12.05
N SER A 234 13.53 3.67 11.52
CA SER A 234 14.91 4.16 11.67
C SER A 234 15.15 5.63 11.30
N TRP A 235 14.26 6.26 10.53
CA TRP A 235 14.38 7.66 10.15
C TRP A 235 14.07 8.65 11.29
N PHE A 236 13.39 8.21 12.35
CA PHE A 236 13.07 9.08 13.50
C PHE A 236 14.35 9.57 14.18
N GLY A 237 15.35 8.69 14.35
CA GLY A 237 16.68 9.05 14.86
C GLY A 237 17.41 10.08 13.99
N ASP A 238 17.35 9.94 12.66
CA ASP A 238 17.98 10.88 11.72
C ASP A 238 17.34 12.28 11.78
N THR A 239 16.01 12.36 11.94
CA THR A 239 15.29 13.63 12.09
C THR A 239 15.62 14.31 13.42
N VAL A 240 15.76 13.53 14.50
CA VAL A 240 16.21 14.01 15.81
C VAL A 240 17.66 14.52 15.77
N HIS A 241 18.56 13.83 15.08
CA HIS A 241 19.94 14.29 14.87
C HIS A 241 20.02 15.59 14.07
N ARG A 242 19.16 15.78 13.05
CA ARG A 242 19.06 17.04 12.30
C ARG A 242 18.52 18.18 13.16
N LEU A 243 17.49 17.92 13.97
CA LEU A 243 16.97 18.89 14.95
C LEU A 243 18.06 19.33 15.94
N ALA A 244 18.83 18.39 16.47
CA ALA A 244 19.96 18.68 17.35
C ALA A 244 21.07 19.48 16.66
N ALA A 245 21.40 19.18 15.39
CA ALA A 245 22.41 19.92 14.64
C ALA A 245 22.00 21.38 14.37
N ILE A 246 20.74 21.64 14.03
CA ILE A 246 20.22 23.02 13.84
C ILE A 246 20.20 23.79 15.17
N LEU A 247 19.82 23.14 16.27
CA LEU A 247 19.83 23.75 17.60
C LEU A 247 21.24 24.09 18.10
N LEU A 248 22.29 23.46 17.52
CA LEU A 248 23.70 23.70 17.83
C LEU A 248 24.37 24.75 16.92
N ASP A 249 23.79 25.09 15.77
CA ASP A 249 24.34 26.07 14.81
C ASP A 249 24.00 27.55 15.14
N GLY A 250 23.23 27.79 16.21
CA GLY A 250 22.98 29.13 16.78
C GLY A 250 21.54 29.65 16.63
N PRO A 251 21.18 30.79 17.27
CA PRO A 251 19.82 31.32 17.24
C PRO A 251 19.42 31.82 15.85
N GLY A 252 18.38 31.22 15.28
CA GLY A 252 17.73 31.66 14.05
C GLY A 252 16.29 31.15 13.99
N ASP A 253 15.43 31.89 13.28
CA ASP A 253 14.08 31.42 12.97
C ASP A 253 14.17 30.33 11.89
N HIS A 254 14.02 29.07 12.29
CA HIS A 254 14.02 27.92 11.39
C HIS A 254 12.59 27.38 11.20
N GLU A 255 12.17 27.27 9.94
CA GLU A 255 10.89 26.65 9.62
C GLU A 255 10.98 25.13 9.86
N LEU A 256 10.17 24.59 10.78
CA LEU A 256 10.13 23.15 11.11
C LEU A 256 9.82 22.27 9.88
N THR A 257 9.13 22.82 8.89
CA THR A 257 8.84 22.20 7.60
C THR A 257 10.12 21.91 6.79
N ALA A 258 11.22 22.63 7.02
CA ALA A 258 12.51 22.38 6.37
C ALA A 258 13.27 21.19 6.99
N LEU A 259 13.03 20.90 8.27
CA LEU A 259 13.63 19.81 9.05
C LEU A 259 13.04 18.43 8.72
N ASP A 260 11.77 18.40 8.31
CA ASP A 260 11.07 17.18 7.89
C ASP A 260 11.44 16.72 6.46
N ARG A 261 12.19 17.55 5.71
CA ARG A 261 12.59 17.23 4.34
C ARG A 261 13.66 16.14 4.33
N MET A 262 13.40 15.07 3.58
CA MET A 262 14.43 14.08 3.28
C MET A 262 15.61 14.75 2.57
N THR A 263 16.82 14.39 2.98
CA THR A 263 18.03 14.66 2.18
C THR A 263 17.89 13.98 0.82
N ASP A 264 18.58 14.50 -0.21
CA ASP A 264 18.57 13.86 -1.54
C ASP A 264 19.04 12.40 -1.50
N ALA A 265 19.94 12.04 -0.59
CA ALA A 265 20.41 10.67 -0.40
C ALA A 265 19.33 9.76 0.21
N GLU A 266 18.59 10.24 1.21
CA GLU A 266 17.42 9.51 1.76
C GLU A 266 16.32 9.38 0.72
N LEU A 267 15.98 10.46 0.02
CA LEU A 267 14.95 10.46 -1.01
C LEU A 267 15.26 9.45 -2.12
N ARG A 268 16.52 9.39 -2.59
CA ARG A 268 16.97 8.37 -3.55
C ARG A 268 16.78 6.96 -3.02
N ARG A 269 17.10 6.71 -1.74
CA ARG A 269 16.90 5.40 -1.09
C ARG A 269 15.42 5.03 -1.01
N VAL A 270 14.55 5.96 -0.62
CA VAL A 270 13.09 5.74 -0.54
C VAL A 270 12.49 5.46 -1.92
N ILE A 271 12.88 6.23 -2.94
CA ILE A 271 12.43 6.00 -4.32
C ILE A 271 12.92 4.64 -4.84
N ALA A 272 14.15 4.27 -4.54
CA ALA A 272 14.71 2.98 -4.95
C ALA A 272 14.02 1.79 -4.25
N LEU A 273 13.62 1.96 -2.98
CA LEU A 273 12.95 0.93 -2.20
C LEU A 273 11.63 0.47 -2.84
N GLY A 274 10.86 1.43 -3.36
CA GLY A 274 9.60 1.18 -4.04
C GLY A 274 9.73 0.89 -5.53
N ARG A 275 10.92 0.53 -6.04
CA ARG A 275 11.13 0.26 -7.47
C ARG A 275 11.63 -1.16 -7.68
N SER A 276 11.00 -1.87 -8.62
CA SER A 276 11.50 -3.16 -9.07
C SER A 276 12.29 -3.00 -10.37
N PRO A 277 13.54 -3.52 -10.45
CA PRO A 277 14.35 -3.44 -11.65
C PRO A 277 13.60 -3.99 -12.87
N ARG A 278 13.76 -3.32 -14.00
CA ARG A 278 13.15 -3.74 -15.25
C ARG A 278 13.83 -5.03 -15.73
N THR A 279 13.04 -6.09 -15.93
CA THR A 279 13.45 -7.31 -16.63
C THR A 279 13.61 -7.07 -18.14
N ALA A 280 14.32 -7.96 -18.83
CA ALA A 280 14.51 -7.91 -20.28
C ALA A 280 13.18 -7.64 -21.01
N THR A 281 13.22 -6.78 -22.03
CA THR A 281 12.06 -6.48 -22.87
C THR A 281 11.66 -7.70 -23.68
N SER A 282 10.35 -7.94 -23.76
CA SER A 282 9.79 -8.93 -24.70
C SER A 282 10.25 -8.61 -26.12
N GLU A 283 10.51 -9.66 -26.91
CA GLU A 283 10.72 -9.54 -28.34
C GLU A 283 9.45 -9.08 -29.07
N TYR A 284 8.28 -9.38 -28.49
CA TYR A 284 6.98 -8.95 -28.98
C TYR A 284 6.59 -7.62 -28.37
N ARG A 285 5.94 -6.77 -29.16
CA ARG A 285 5.59 -5.40 -28.76
C ARG A 285 4.09 -5.15 -28.67
N CYS A 286 3.30 -5.99 -29.33
CA CYS A 286 1.85 -5.86 -29.38
C CYS A 286 1.15 -7.18 -28.98
N VAL A 287 -0.09 -7.07 -28.51
CA VAL A 287 -0.89 -8.23 -28.04
C VAL A 287 -1.12 -9.26 -29.16
N PRO A 288 -1.47 -8.88 -30.40
CA PRO A 288 -1.60 -9.85 -31.49
C PRO A 288 -0.32 -10.65 -31.76
N ASP A 289 0.86 -10.05 -31.58
CA ASP A 289 2.14 -10.74 -31.77
C ASP A 289 2.38 -11.82 -30.72
N LEU A 290 1.97 -11.58 -29.46
CA LEU A 290 2.06 -12.60 -28.40
C LEU A 290 1.21 -13.84 -28.73
N VAL A 291 -0.01 -13.63 -29.21
CA VAL A 291 -0.92 -14.73 -29.58
C VAL A 291 -0.42 -15.44 -30.84
N ARG A 292 0.07 -14.70 -31.84
CA ARG A 292 0.69 -15.25 -33.04
C ARG A 292 1.91 -16.09 -32.70
N ALA A 293 2.75 -15.64 -31.77
CA ALA A 293 3.91 -16.39 -31.31
C ALA A 293 3.51 -17.71 -30.62
N ALA A 294 2.44 -17.71 -29.81
CA ALA A 294 1.90 -18.94 -29.25
C ALA A 294 1.39 -19.89 -30.35
N MET A 295 0.63 -19.37 -31.32
CA MET A 295 0.14 -20.16 -32.45
C MET A 295 1.27 -20.80 -33.27
N LEU A 296 2.36 -20.07 -33.53
CA LEU A 296 3.51 -20.63 -34.26
C LEU A 296 4.20 -21.79 -33.52
N ARG A 297 4.10 -21.84 -32.18
CA ARG A 297 4.65 -22.94 -31.37
C ARG A 297 3.71 -24.14 -31.30
N CYS A 298 2.41 -23.91 -31.23
CA CYS A 298 1.41 -24.96 -30.99
C CYS A 298 0.07 -24.72 -31.74
N PRO A 299 0.04 -24.77 -33.09
CA PRO A 299 -1.14 -24.39 -33.86
C PRO A 299 -2.36 -25.28 -33.58
N GLU A 300 -2.15 -26.57 -33.30
CA GLU A 300 -3.21 -27.55 -33.02
C GLU A 300 -3.62 -27.59 -31.54
N ALA A 301 -2.94 -26.86 -30.65
CA ALA A 301 -3.34 -26.82 -29.25
C ALA A 301 -4.65 -26.03 -29.08
N VAL A 302 -5.49 -26.46 -28.14
CA VAL A 302 -6.77 -25.81 -27.84
C VAL A 302 -6.51 -24.49 -27.11
N ALA A 303 -6.84 -23.37 -27.75
CA ALA A 303 -6.73 -22.04 -27.18
C ALA A 303 -7.97 -21.66 -26.37
N LEU A 304 -9.17 -21.95 -26.88
CA LEU A 304 -10.44 -21.57 -26.26
C LEU A 304 -11.35 -22.79 -26.09
N VAL A 305 -12.07 -22.84 -24.98
CA VAL A 305 -13.16 -23.80 -24.71
C VAL A 305 -14.41 -23.02 -24.33
N ASP A 306 -15.46 -23.14 -25.14
CA ASP A 306 -16.76 -22.48 -24.97
C ASP A 306 -17.86 -23.54 -25.00
N GLY A 307 -18.29 -23.99 -23.81
CA GLY A 307 -19.17 -25.15 -23.68
C GLY A 307 -18.51 -26.41 -24.25
N GLU A 308 -19.15 -27.01 -25.25
CA GLU A 308 -18.65 -28.19 -25.98
C GLU A 308 -17.85 -27.80 -27.24
N HIS A 309 -17.76 -26.51 -27.56
CA HIS A 309 -16.99 -26.02 -28.70
C HIS A 309 -15.56 -25.67 -28.28
N THR A 310 -14.59 -26.03 -29.13
CA THR A 310 -13.17 -25.74 -28.92
C THR A 310 -12.59 -25.01 -30.12
N VAL A 311 -11.71 -24.05 -29.88
CA VAL A 311 -10.97 -23.33 -30.94
C VAL A 311 -9.48 -23.55 -30.71
N THR A 312 -8.77 -24.02 -31.73
CA THR A 312 -7.31 -24.17 -31.67
C THR A 312 -6.61 -22.82 -31.85
N TYR A 313 -5.33 -22.73 -31.51
CA TYR A 313 -4.54 -21.52 -31.73
C TYR A 313 -4.46 -21.13 -33.22
N GLY A 314 -4.33 -22.11 -34.13
CA GLY A 314 -4.35 -21.88 -35.57
C GLY A 314 -5.68 -21.26 -36.02
N GLN A 315 -6.79 -21.85 -35.60
CA GLN A 315 -8.14 -21.34 -35.90
C GLN A 315 -8.39 -19.96 -35.29
N LEU A 316 -7.93 -19.71 -34.06
CA LEU A 316 -8.09 -18.42 -33.39
C LEU A 316 -7.40 -17.29 -34.17
N VAL A 317 -6.13 -17.48 -34.54
CA VAL A 317 -5.36 -16.45 -35.27
C VAL A 317 -5.92 -16.26 -36.69
N GLU A 318 -6.29 -17.34 -37.38
CA GLU A 318 -6.90 -17.26 -38.72
C GLU A 318 -8.23 -16.49 -38.69
N ARG A 319 -9.13 -16.85 -37.77
CA ARG A 319 -10.45 -16.18 -37.63
C ARG A 319 -10.29 -14.73 -37.20
N ALA A 320 -9.39 -14.43 -36.26
CA ALA A 320 -9.13 -13.06 -35.84
C ALA A 320 -8.53 -12.22 -36.97
N HIS A 321 -7.66 -12.79 -37.80
CA HIS A 321 -7.11 -12.09 -38.96
C HIS A 321 -8.21 -11.72 -39.97
N ARG A 322 -9.07 -12.68 -40.34
CA ARG A 322 -10.24 -12.42 -41.20
C ARG A 322 -11.19 -11.39 -40.59
N MET A 323 -11.40 -11.47 -39.28
CA MET A 323 -12.20 -10.51 -38.53
C MET A 323 -11.63 -9.08 -38.63
N GLY A 324 -10.31 -8.94 -38.49
CA GLY A 324 -9.63 -7.66 -38.70
C GLY A 324 -9.80 -7.10 -40.11
N GLN A 325 -9.72 -7.95 -41.14
CA GLN A 325 -9.98 -7.55 -42.53
C GLN A 325 -11.41 -7.06 -42.73
N ALA A 326 -12.40 -7.81 -42.23
CA ALA A 326 -13.81 -7.43 -42.30
C ALA A 326 -14.07 -6.08 -41.60
N LEU A 327 -13.46 -5.86 -40.44
CA LEU A 327 -13.53 -4.57 -39.74
C LEU A 327 -12.89 -3.45 -40.56
N ALA A 328 -11.74 -3.70 -41.19
CA ALA A 328 -11.09 -2.72 -42.07
C ALA A 328 -11.95 -2.39 -43.30
N GLU A 329 -12.61 -3.37 -43.92
CA GLU A 329 -13.57 -3.14 -45.01
C GLU A 329 -14.75 -2.27 -44.56
N LEU A 330 -15.19 -2.41 -43.30
CA LEU A 330 -16.25 -1.62 -42.70
C LEU A 330 -15.83 -0.20 -42.28
N GLY A 331 -14.55 0.14 -42.43
CA GLY A 331 -14.02 1.47 -42.20
C GLY A 331 -13.06 1.59 -41.02
N VAL A 332 -12.84 0.53 -40.23
CA VAL A 332 -11.94 0.55 -39.06
C VAL A 332 -10.52 0.87 -39.48
N ARG A 333 -9.89 1.86 -38.83
CA ARG A 333 -8.51 2.27 -39.08
C ARG A 333 -7.65 2.21 -37.81
N ARG A 334 -6.33 2.20 -37.99
CA ARG A 334 -5.36 2.36 -36.90
C ARG A 334 -5.64 3.64 -36.11
N GLY A 335 -5.61 3.55 -34.79
CA GLY A 335 -5.97 4.65 -33.88
C GLY A 335 -7.48 4.87 -33.70
N GLY A 336 -8.31 4.18 -34.48
CA GLY A 336 -9.76 4.13 -34.33
C GLY A 336 -10.20 3.38 -33.07
N ARG A 337 -11.51 3.36 -32.83
CA ARG A 337 -12.13 2.65 -31.70
C ARG A 337 -13.31 1.82 -32.19
N VAL A 338 -13.42 0.59 -31.69
CA VAL A 338 -14.54 -0.31 -31.96
C VAL A 338 -15.25 -0.62 -30.65
N GLY A 339 -16.52 -0.24 -30.54
CA GLY A 339 -17.35 -0.67 -29.41
C GLY A 339 -17.66 -2.16 -29.54
N VAL A 340 -17.50 -2.93 -28.47
CA VAL A 340 -17.77 -4.38 -28.49
C VAL A 340 -18.74 -4.72 -27.37
N CYS A 341 -20.00 -5.00 -27.72
CA CYS A 341 -21.10 -5.28 -26.81
C CYS A 341 -21.61 -6.71 -27.05
N LEU A 342 -20.84 -7.70 -26.60
CA LEU A 342 -21.13 -9.12 -26.80
C LEU A 342 -21.06 -9.87 -25.47
N PRO A 343 -21.83 -10.97 -25.30
CA PRO A 343 -21.66 -11.85 -24.15
C PRO A 343 -20.30 -12.58 -24.22
N ARG A 344 -19.89 -13.17 -23.09
CA ARG A 344 -18.70 -14.03 -23.06
C ARG A 344 -18.90 -15.24 -23.96
N SER A 345 -18.02 -15.37 -24.95
CA SER A 345 -17.96 -16.47 -25.91
C SER A 345 -16.59 -16.53 -26.57
N ALA A 346 -16.30 -17.62 -27.28
CA ALA A 346 -15.11 -17.69 -28.13
C ALA A 346 -15.10 -16.59 -29.21
N ASP A 347 -16.26 -16.27 -29.77
CA ASP A 347 -16.42 -15.23 -30.80
C ASP A 347 -16.04 -13.84 -30.28
N LEU A 348 -16.36 -13.52 -29.02
CA LEU A 348 -15.93 -12.26 -28.41
C LEU A 348 -14.39 -12.17 -28.40
N VAL A 349 -13.67 -13.21 -28.01
CA VAL A 349 -12.19 -13.21 -28.04
C VAL A 349 -11.65 -13.03 -29.47
N ILE A 350 -12.27 -13.68 -30.45
CA ILE A 350 -11.93 -13.54 -31.88
C ILE A 350 -12.14 -12.11 -32.36
N VAL A 351 -13.26 -11.47 -31.99
CA VAL A 351 -13.58 -10.07 -32.32
C VAL A 351 -12.56 -9.13 -31.67
N LEU A 352 -12.26 -9.29 -30.38
CA LEU A 352 -11.28 -8.46 -29.68
C LEU A 352 -9.91 -8.57 -30.36
N LEU A 353 -9.44 -9.79 -30.64
CA LEU A 353 -8.16 -9.99 -31.31
C LEU A 353 -8.17 -9.40 -32.74
N GLY A 354 -9.28 -9.55 -33.47
CA GLY A 354 -9.49 -8.95 -34.79
C GLY A 354 -9.40 -7.42 -34.77
N VAL A 355 -10.06 -6.76 -33.80
CA VAL A 355 -9.94 -5.31 -33.58
C VAL A 355 -8.48 -4.92 -33.34
N LEU A 356 -7.78 -5.64 -32.46
CA LEU A 356 -6.37 -5.36 -32.17
C LEU A 356 -5.46 -5.52 -33.40
N THR A 357 -5.81 -6.40 -34.35
CA THR A 357 -5.02 -6.57 -35.59
C THR A 357 -5.15 -5.40 -36.56
N THR A 358 -6.19 -4.55 -36.44
CA THR A 358 -6.34 -3.34 -37.27
C THR A 358 -5.57 -2.14 -36.71
N GLY A 359 -5.01 -2.27 -35.50
CA GLY A 359 -4.42 -1.16 -34.74
C GLY A 359 -5.46 -0.22 -34.12
N ALA A 360 -6.74 -0.62 -34.08
CA ALA A 360 -7.78 0.07 -33.33
C ALA A 360 -7.86 -0.45 -31.90
N ALA A 361 -8.33 0.40 -30.99
CA ALA A 361 -8.68 -0.02 -29.63
C ALA A 361 -10.09 -0.60 -29.57
N PHE A 362 -10.28 -1.67 -28.81
CA PHE A 362 -11.63 -2.08 -28.44
C PHE A 362 -12.14 -1.29 -27.22
N VAL A 363 -13.43 -0.98 -27.22
CA VAL A 363 -14.15 -0.36 -26.11
C VAL A 363 -15.17 -1.40 -25.62
N PRO A 364 -14.83 -2.19 -24.58
CA PRO A 364 -15.69 -3.27 -24.14
C PRO A 364 -16.91 -2.72 -23.41
N MET A 365 -18.07 -3.24 -23.78
CA MET A 365 -19.37 -2.86 -23.22
C MET A 365 -20.07 -4.12 -22.73
N ASP A 366 -20.45 -4.17 -21.46
CA ASP A 366 -21.18 -5.33 -20.94
C ASP A 366 -22.62 -5.29 -21.48
N PRO A 367 -23.10 -6.33 -22.19
CA PRO A 367 -24.47 -6.38 -22.70
C PRO A 367 -25.53 -6.40 -21.58
N ALA A 368 -25.12 -6.65 -20.33
CA ALA A 368 -25.95 -6.51 -19.14
C ALA A 368 -26.24 -5.07 -18.74
N TYR A 369 -25.46 -4.10 -19.25
CA TYR A 369 -25.66 -2.71 -18.90
C TYR A 369 -26.96 -2.18 -19.50
N PRO A 370 -27.67 -1.28 -18.80
CA PRO A 370 -28.85 -0.65 -19.36
C PRO A 370 -28.51 0.12 -20.64
N GLU A 371 -29.47 0.21 -21.56
CA GLU A 371 -29.28 0.90 -22.85
C GLU A 371 -28.76 2.33 -22.67
N GLN A 372 -29.30 3.07 -21.70
CA GLN A 372 -28.87 4.43 -21.42
C GLN A 372 -27.39 4.51 -21.04
N ARG A 373 -26.89 3.52 -20.30
CA ARG A 373 -25.46 3.43 -19.97
C ARG A 373 -24.64 3.18 -21.23
N LEU A 374 -25.05 2.23 -22.06
CA LEU A 374 -24.38 1.93 -23.34
C LEU A 374 -24.34 3.15 -24.25
N ARG A 375 -25.43 3.92 -24.33
CA ARG A 375 -25.50 5.17 -25.07
C ARG A 375 -24.50 6.22 -24.58
N LEU A 376 -24.36 6.37 -23.26
CA LEU A 376 -23.38 7.28 -22.67
C LEU A 376 -21.94 6.85 -23.00
N LEU A 377 -21.63 5.55 -22.90
CA LEU A 377 -20.31 5.03 -23.24
C LEU A 377 -19.99 5.24 -24.73
N THR A 378 -20.95 4.98 -25.62
CA THR A 378 -20.78 5.21 -27.06
C THR A 378 -20.61 6.70 -27.38
N ALA A 379 -21.36 7.59 -26.72
CA ALA A 379 -21.25 9.02 -26.95
C ALA A 379 -19.91 9.60 -26.49
N ASP A 380 -19.34 9.10 -25.39
CA ASP A 380 -18.03 9.54 -24.89
C ASP A 380 -16.87 8.91 -25.68
N ALA A 381 -17.00 7.63 -26.04
CA ALA A 381 -15.95 6.90 -26.76
C ALA A 381 -15.89 7.24 -28.25
N GLU A 382 -17.00 7.67 -28.85
CA GLU A 382 -17.15 7.91 -30.29
C GLU A 382 -16.49 6.79 -31.13
N PRO A 383 -16.93 5.52 -30.98
CA PRO A 383 -16.39 4.43 -31.78
C PRO A 383 -16.89 4.53 -33.22
N GLU A 384 -16.08 4.07 -34.17
CA GLU A 384 -16.43 4.08 -35.60
C GLU A 384 -17.62 3.18 -35.92
N LEU A 385 -17.74 2.09 -35.15
CA LEU A 385 -18.86 1.17 -35.15
C LEU A 385 -18.93 0.42 -33.81
N VAL A 386 -20.10 -0.17 -33.54
CA VAL A 386 -20.33 -1.07 -32.41
C VAL A 386 -20.66 -2.47 -32.92
N VAL A 387 -19.91 -3.48 -32.49
CA VAL A 387 -20.21 -4.90 -32.73
C VAL A 387 -21.13 -5.40 -31.62
N SER A 388 -22.27 -5.97 -31.98
CA SER A 388 -23.32 -6.39 -31.03
C SER A 388 -24.14 -7.56 -31.59
N GLU A 389 -24.85 -8.32 -30.75
CA GLU A 389 -25.79 -9.35 -31.21
C GLU A 389 -27.11 -8.77 -31.75
N ARG A 390 -27.41 -7.52 -31.40
CA ARG A 390 -28.60 -6.76 -31.83
C ARG A 390 -28.23 -5.37 -32.28
N GLU A 391 -29.09 -4.76 -33.08
CA GLU A 391 -28.92 -3.37 -33.52
C GLU A 391 -29.25 -2.38 -32.40
N TRP A 392 -28.45 -1.31 -32.32
CA TRP A 392 -28.68 -0.17 -31.42
C TRP A 392 -28.95 1.09 -32.23
N SER A 393 -30.01 1.82 -31.89
CA SER A 393 -30.42 3.04 -32.61
C SER A 393 -29.47 4.23 -32.43
N PHE A 394 -28.67 4.22 -31.36
CA PHE A 394 -27.76 5.31 -31.00
C PHE A 394 -26.33 5.15 -31.54
N ALA A 395 -26.07 4.10 -32.32
CA ALA A 395 -24.72 3.80 -32.83
C ALA A 395 -24.79 3.15 -34.22
N ARG A 396 -23.73 3.34 -35.03
CA ARG A 396 -23.52 2.51 -36.22
C ARG A 396 -23.21 1.08 -35.76
N THR A 397 -24.22 0.23 -35.79
CA THR A 397 -24.11 -1.14 -35.27
C THR A 397 -23.83 -2.14 -36.38
N VAL A 398 -22.92 -3.07 -36.13
CA VAL A 398 -22.67 -4.24 -36.97
C VAL A 398 -23.07 -5.46 -36.17
N VAL A 399 -24.10 -6.18 -36.64
CA VAL A 399 -24.54 -7.42 -36.00
C VAL A 399 -23.45 -8.48 -36.14
N LEU A 400 -23.09 -9.15 -35.03
CA LEU A 400 -22.00 -10.13 -34.97
C LEU A 400 -22.08 -11.17 -36.10
N ARG A 401 -23.27 -11.72 -36.36
CA ARG A 401 -23.50 -12.70 -37.43
C ARG A 401 -23.09 -12.14 -38.80
N ASN A 402 -23.49 -10.91 -39.12
CA ASN A 402 -23.15 -10.27 -40.39
C ASN A 402 -21.64 -10.02 -40.51
N LEU A 403 -20.99 -9.71 -39.38
CA LEU A 403 -19.55 -9.54 -39.33
C LEU A 403 -18.80 -10.86 -39.53
N ILE A 404 -19.27 -11.95 -38.93
CA ILE A 404 -18.74 -13.31 -39.16
C ILE A 404 -18.89 -13.69 -40.63
N ASP A 405 -20.09 -13.52 -41.22
CA ASP A 405 -20.31 -13.84 -42.63
C ASP A 405 -19.42 -13.00 -43.56
N LEU A 406 -19.12 -11.76 -43.21
CA LEU A 406 -18.17 -10.91 -43.93
C LEU A 406 -16.74 -11.45 -43.80
N ALA A 407 -16.32 -11.79 -42.58
CA ALA A 407 -15.00 -12.35 -42.31
C ALA A 407 -14.78 -13.67 -43.06
N GLU A 408 -15.79 -14.54 -43.15
CA GLU A 408 -15.70 -15.82 -43.89
C GLU A 408 -15.50 -15.64 -45.40
N ARG A 409 -15.94 -14.52 -45.98
CA ARG A 409 -15.70 -14.18 -47.39
C ARG A 409 -14.32 -13.56 -47.62
N ALA A 410 -13.65 -13.12 -46.56
CA ALA A 410 -12.35 -12.47 -46.66
C ALA A 410 -11.24 -13.51 -46.95
N PRO A 411 -10.28 -13.19 -47.82
CA PRO A 411 -9.24 -14.13 -48.23
C PRO A 411 -8.37 -14.56 -47.04
N ALA A 412 -8.12 -15.88 -46.93
CA ALA A 412 -7.29 -16.47 -45.89
C ALA A 412 -5.84 -15.94 -45.87
N ALA A 413 -5.33 -15.57 -47.05
CA ALA A 413 -3.99 -15.04 -47.25
C ALA A 413 -4.10 -13.64 -47.85
N ALA A 414 -4.12 -12.60 -46.99
CA ALA A 414 -3.91 -11.22 -47.42
C ALA A 414 -2.55 -10.72 -46.94
N GLN A 415 -2.03 -9.71 -47.63
CA GLN A 415 -0.78 -9.06 -47.25
C GLN A 415 -0.92 -8.41 -45.86
N PRO A 416 0.15 -8.36 -45.06
CA PRO A 416 0.17 -7.58 -43.83
C PRO A 416 -0.33 -6.16 -44.08
N SER A 417 -1.02 -5.56 -43.10
CA SER A 417 -1.38 -4.14 -43.15
C SER A 417 -0.16 -3.31 -43.54
N ALA A 418 -0.34 -2.35 -44.47
CA ALA A 418 0.70 -1.42 -44.86
C ALA A 418 1.17 -0.52 -43.70
N ASP A 419 0.33 -0.38 -42.66
CA ASP A 419 0.62 0.36 -41.43
C ASP A 419 0.66 -0.62 -40.24
N PRO A 420 1.85 -0.98 -39.73
CA PRO A 420 1.99 -1.95 -38.65
C PRO A 420 1.57 -1.36 -37.30
N VAL A 421 0.93 -2.19 -36.46
CA VAL A 421 0.52 -1.82 -35.10
C VAL A 421 1.76 -1.55 -34.24
N ALA A 422 1.78 -0.39 -33.58
CA ALA A 422 2.85 0.04 -32.71
C ALA A 422 2.52 -0.22 -31.22
N PRO A 423 3.53 -0.44 -30.35
CA PRO A 423 3.30 -0.63 -28.92
C PRO A 423 2.63 0.57 -28.24
N GLU A 424 2.79 1.78 -28.78
CA GLU A 424 2.16 3.01 -28.27
C GLU A 424 0.69 3.15 -28.71
N ASP A 425 0.23 2.36 -29.68
CA ASP A 425 -1.15 2.40 -30.12
C ASP A 425 -2.09 1.92 -28.99
N PRO A 426 -3.26 2.56 -28.81
CA PRO A 426 -4.28 2.09 -27.88
C PRO A 426 -4.72 0.66 -28.18
N ALA A 427 -4.61 -0.22 -27.18
CA ALA A 427 -5.17 -1.57 -27.25
C ALA A 427 -6.63 -1.59 -26.79
N TYR A 428 -6.95 -0.85 -25.72
CA TYR A 428 -8.32 -0.78 -25.22
C TYR A 428 -8.64 0.52 -24.49
N VAL A 429 -9.94 0.82 -24.41
CA VAL A 429 -10.48 1.86 -23.55
C VAL A 429 -11.52 1.25 -22.62
N ILE A 430 -11.16 1.06 -21.35
CA ILE A 430 -12.08 0.53 -20.33
C ILE A 430 -12.62 1.69 -19.50
N TYR A 431 -13.94 1.72 -19.34
CA TYR A 431 -14.62 2.75 -18.55
C TYR A 431 -14.70 2.36 -17.07
N THR A 432 -14.32 3.28 -16.21
CA THR A 432 -14.53 3.18 -14.76
C THR A 432 -15.52 4.24 -14.29
N SER A 433 -16.08 4.05 -13.10
CA SER A 433 -16.84 5.10 -12.40
C SER A 433 -15.97 6.35 -12.21
N GLY A 434 -16.57 7.54 -12.31
CA GLY A 434 -15.88 8.81 -12.14
C GLY A 434 -16.47 9.64 -11.00
N SER A 435 -15.60 10.34 -10.27
CA SER A 435 -15.97 11.21 -9.14
C SER A 435 -16.88 12.38 -9.54
N THR A 436 -16.90 12.76 -10.82
CA THR A 436 -17.83 13.78 -11.36
C THR A 436 -19.22 13.23 -11.71
N GLY A 437 -19.52 11.99 -11.32
CA GLY A 437 -20.78 11.29 -11.60
C GLY A 437 -20.94 10.82 -13.06
N LYS A 438 -19.88 10.89 -13.88
CA LYS A 438 -19.85 10.35 -15.24
C LYS A 438 -18.70 9.34 -15.36
N PRO A 439 -18.91 8.23 -16.08
CA PRO A 439 -17.83 7.27 -16.31
C PRO A 439 -16.70 7.89 -17.13
N LYS A 440 -15.48 7.43 -16.90
CA LYS A 440 -14.26 7.92 -17.53
C LYS A 440 -13.54 6.77 -18.25
N GLY A 441 -13.22 6.96 -19.53
CA GLY A 441 -12.51 5.96 -20.33
C GLY A 441 -11.01 6.00 -20.08
N VAL A 442 -10.41 4.89 -19.65
CA VAL A 442 -8.96 4.77 -19.43
C VAL A 442 -8.31 4.18 -20.67
N VAL A 443 -7.39 4.92 -21.29
CA VAL A 443 -6.74 4.51 -22.55
C VAL A 443 -5.44 3.75 -22.26
N ILE A 444 -5.42 2.44 -22.58
CA ILE A 444 -4.26 1.57 -22.35
C ILE A 444 -3.61 1.19 -23.69
N PRO A 445 -2.30 1.40 -23.85
CA PRO A 445 -1.59 1.02 -25.07
C PRO A 445 -1.15 -0.46 -25.03
N HIS A 446 -0.85 -1.00 -26.20
CA HIS A 446 -0.39 -2.38 -26.36
C HIS A 446 0.83 -2.72 -25.51
N GLY A 447 1.81 -1.83 -25.47
CA GLY A 447 3.08 -2.03 -24.77
C GLY A 447 2.89 -2.30 -23.28
N ASN A 448 1.89 -1.67 -22.65
CA ASN A 448 1.61 -1.88 -21.22
C ASN A 448 1.14 -3.31 -20.94
N VAL A 449 0.21 -3.82 -21.77
CA VAL A 449 -0.31 -5.18 -21.63
C VAL A 449 0.82 -6.19 -21.82
N VAL A 450 1.60 -6.03 -22.89
CA VAL A 450 2.73 -6.91 -23.18
C VAL A 450 3.76 -6.88 -22.05
N ARG A 451 4.03 -5.70 -21.49
CA ARG A 451 4.95 -5.54 -20.36
C ARG A 451 4.45 -6.28 -19.12
N LEU A 452 3.17 -6.13 -18.75
CA LEU A 452 2.57 -6.82 -17.60
C LEU A 452 2.73 -8.34 -17.75
N LEU A 453 2.32 -8.89 -18.90
CA LEU A 453 2.35 -10.33 -19.14
C LEU A 453 3.79 -10.88 -19.14
N SER A 454 4.72 -10.17 -19.77
CA SER A 454 6.11 -10.61 -19.87
C SER A 454 6.84 -10.54 -18.52
N ALA A 455 6.52 -9.53 -17.69
CA ALA A 455 7.15 -9.34 -16.39
C ALA A 455 6.64 -10.35 -15.34
N THR A 456 5.40 -10.84 -15.46
CA THR A 456 4.77 -11.75 -14.50
C THR A 456 4.90 -13.22 -14.88
N LYS A 457 5.02 -13.54 -16.17
CA LYS A 457 5.17 -14.92 -16.67
C LYS A 457 6.22 -15.76 -15.91
N PRO A 458 7.48 -15.32 -15.74
CA PRO A 458 8.47 -16.13 -15.02
C PRO A 458 8.17 -16.21 -13.53
N GLU A 459 7.74 -15.11 -12.90
CA GLU A 459 7.45 -15.04 -11.46
C GLU A 459 6.30 -15.95 -11.04
N LEU A 460 5.32 -16.16 -11.93
CA LEU A 460 4.15 -17.01 -11.69
C LEU A 460 4.27 -18.41 -12.31
N GLY A 461 5.36 -18.67 -13.06
CA GLY A 461 5.61 -19.94 -13.73
C GLY A 461 4.51 -20.29 -14.73
N LEU A 462 4.04 -19.34 -15.54
CA LEU A 462 2.94 -19.53 -16.49
C LEU A 462 3.42 -20.17 -17.79
N GLY A 463 2.68 -21.15 -18.30
CA GLY A 463 3.09 -21.93 -19.46
C GLY A 463 1.95 -22.59 -20.24
N PRO A 464 2.29 -23.34 -21.30
CA PRO A 464 1.31 -23.94 -22.21
C PRO A 464 0.49 -25.08 -21.60
N ASP A 465 0.96 -25.67 -20.49
CA ASP A 465 0.24 -26.73 -19.78
C ASP A 465 -0.90 -26.16 -18.90
N ASP A 466 -1.03 -24.83 -18.82
CA ASP A 466 -2.04 -24.20 -17.99
C ASP A 466 -3.41 -24.18 -18.62
N THR A 467 -4.43 -24.48 -17.80
CA THR A 467 -5.83 -24.21 -18.11
C THR A 467 -6.34 -23.09 -17.23
N TRP A 468 -6.81 -22.02 -17.86
CA TRP A 468 -7.29 -20.80 -17.23
C TRP A 468 -8.81 -20.71 -17.32
N THR A 469 -9.41 -19.90 -16.45
CA THR A 469 -10.81 -19.45 -16.62
C THR A 469 -10.85 -17.98 -17.01
N TRP A 470 -11.74 -17.64 -17.94
CA TRP A 470 -12.21 -16.27 -18.12
C TRP A 470 -13.49 -16.05 -17.31
N PHE A 471 -13.32 -15.49 -16.11
CA PHE A 471 -14.39 -15.36 -15.12
C PHE A 471 -15.03 -13.97 -15.09
N HIS A 472 -14.26 -12.92 -15.36
CA HIS A 472 -14.71 -11.54 -15.15
C HIS A 472 -15.34 -10.93 -16.42
N SER A 473 -16.16 -9.89 -16.23
CA SER A 473 -16.73 -9.12 -17.35
C SER A 473 -15.62 -8.55 -18.22
N VAL A 474 -15.83 -8.52 -19.54
CA VAL A 474 -14.89 -7.89 -20.50
C VAL A 474 -14.74 -6.38 -20.27
N ALA A 475 -15.73 -5.76 -19.60
CA ALA A 475 -15.68 -4.36 -19.19
C ALA A 475 -14.87 -4.13 -17.89
N PHE A 476 -14.29 -5.19 -17.31
CA PHE A 476 -13.36 -5.12 -16.18
C PHE A 476 -11.97 -5.56 -16.66
N ASP A 477 -10.94 -4.77 -16.39
CA ASP A 477 -9.59 -4.97 -16.90
C ASP A 477 -8.90 -6.24 -16.35
N PHE A 478 -9.41 -6.85 -15.28
CA PHE A 478 -8.97 -8.18 -14.87
C PHE A 478 -9.19 -9.24 -15.97
N SER A 479 -10.19 -9.06 -16.83
CA SER A 479 -10.41 -9.93 -18.00
C SER A 479 -9.28 -9.83 -19.05
N VAL A 480 -8.58 -8.68 -19.14
CA VAL A 480 -7.42 -8.50 -20.02
C VAL A 480 -6.29 -9.44 -19.57
N TRP A 481 -6.09 -9.57 -18.25
CA TRP A 481 -5.16 -10.53 -17.67
C TRP A 481 -5.58 -11.98 -17.93
N GLU A 482 -6.86 -12.31 -17.70
CA GLU A 482 -7.38 -13.67 -17.91
C GLU A 482 -7.23 -14.13 -19.36
N ILE A 483 -7.63 -13.28 -20.32
CA ILE A 483 -7.64 -13.61 -21.75
C ILE A 483 -6.21 -13.65 -22.28
N TRP A 484 -5.48 -12.54 -22.17
CA TRP A 484 -4.19 -12.42 -22.83
C TRP A 484 -3.07 -13.11 -22.05
N GLY A 485 -3.15 -13.23 -20.72
CA GLY A 485 -2.19 -14.00 -19.92
C GLY A 485 -2.21 -15.49 -20.27
N CYS A 486 -3.40 -16.05 -20.45
CA CYS A 486 -3.55 -17.41 -20.96
C CYS A 486 -3.03 -17.52 -22.40
N LEU A 487 -3.54 -16.69 -23.31
CA LEU A 487 -3.26 -16.85 -24.73
C LEU A 487 -1.80 -16.60 -25.10
N ALA A 488 -1.13 -15.66 -24.44
CA ALA A 488 0.29 -15.35 -24.68
C ALA A 488 1.23 -16.48 -24.24
N THR A 489 0.79 -17.33 -23.30
CA THR A 489 1.63 -18.41 -22.73
C THR A 489 1.44 -19.75 -23.43
N GLY A 490 0.48 -19.88 -24.34
CA GLY A 490 0.13 -21.13 -25.00
C GLY A 490 -0.92 -21.96 -24.24
N GLY A 491 -1.50 -21.40 -23.18
CA GLY A 491 -2.47 -22.08 -22.33
C GLY A 491 -3.87 -22.17 -22.95
N ARG A 492 -4.74 -22.94 -22.28
CA ARG A 492 -6.13 -23.16 -22.67
C ARG A 492 -7.09 -22.31 -21.84
N LEU A 493 -7.85 -21.41 -22.47
CA LEU A 493 -8.81 -20.54 -21.81
C LEU A 493 -10.22 -21.13 -21.84
N VAL A 494 -10.79 -21.40 -20.67
CA VAL A 494 -12.17 -21.86 -20.50
C VAL A 494 -13.07 -20.65 -20.29
N VAL A 495 -14.03 -20.45 -21.20
CA VAL A 495 -15.06 -19.41 -21.08
C VAL A 495 -16.02 -19.82 -19.98
N VAL A 496 -16.11 -19.04 -18.90
CA VAL A 496 -17.08 -19.28 -17.83
C VAL A 496 -18.40 -18.62 -18.21
N PRO A 497 -19.52 -19.36 -18.33
CA PRO A 497 -20.81 -18.72 -18.59
C PRO A 497 -21.22 -17.79 -17.45
N ARG A 498 -21.94 -16.71 -17.76
CA ARG A 498 -22.38 -15.71 -16.76
C ARG A 498 -23.14 -16.31 -15.58
N TRP A 499 -24.00 -17.29 -15.84
CA TRP A 499 -24.80 -17.94 -14.80
C TRP A 499 -23.95 -18.86 -13.92
N VAL A 500 -22.99 -19.56 -14.53
CA VAL A 500 -22.02 -20.40 -13.82
C VAL A 500 -21.15 -19.56 -12.90
N SER A 501 -20.68 -18.37 -13.33
CA SER A 501 -19.92 -17.47 -12.45
C SER A 501 -20.71 -16.96 -11.23
N ARG A 502 -22.03 -17.20 -11.15
CA ARG A 502 -22.91 -16.79 -10.05
C ARG A 502 -23.43 -17.99 -9.23
N SER A 503 -23.09 -19.22 -9.61
CA SER A 503 -23.34 -20.42 -8.82
C SER A 503 -21.99 -21.01 -8.41
N PRO A 504 -21.66 -20.97 -7.10
CA PRO A 504 -20.41 -21.54 -6.62
C PRO A 504 -20.30 -23.04 -6.97
N GLU A 505 -21.38 -23.80 -6.86
CA GLU A 505 -21.42 -25.23 -7.16
C GLU A 505 -21.14 -25.53 -8.64
N ASP A 506 -21.85 -24.85 -9.55
CA ASP A 506 -21.65 -25.02 -10.99
C ASP A 506 -20.24 -24.59 -11.40
N PHE A 507 -19.73 -23.51 -10.78
CA PHE A 507 -18.37 -23.05 -11.03
C PHE A 507 -17.35 -24.07 -10.56
N HIS A 508 -17.48 -24.61 -9.35
CA HIS A 508 -16.63 -25.67 -8.85
C HIS A 508 -16.65 -26.90 -9.79
N ALA A 509 -17.84 -27.33 -10.24
CA ALA A 509 -17.96 -28.43 -11.19
C ALA A 509 -17.24 -28.15 -12.52
N LEU A 510 -17.30 -26.91 -13.03
CA LEU A 510 -16.56 -26.48 -14.22
C LEU A 510 -15.04 -26.54 -13.99
N LEU A 511 -14.55 -26.06 -12.84
CA LEU A 511 -13.13 -26.11 -12.49
C LEU A 511 -12.60 -27.56 -12.50
N VAL A 512 -13.37 -28.49 -11.92
CA VAL A 512 -13.03 -29.92 -11.90
C VAL A 512 -13.09 -30.53 -13.30
N LYS A 513 -14.20 -30.32 -14.05
CA LYS A 513 -14.41 -30.86 -15.40
C LYS A 513 -13.25 -30.50 -16.33
N HIS A 514 -12.83 -29.24 -16.31
CA HIS A 514 -11.78 -28.75 -17.19
C HIS A 514 -10.38 -28.84 -16.60
N ARG A 515 -10.23 -29.33 -15.36
CA ARG A 515 -8.94 -29.42 -14.64
C ARG A 515 -8.19 -28.08 -14.66
N VAL A 516 -8.89 -27.02 -14.26
CA VAL A 516 -8.33 -25.65 -14.23
C VAL A 516 -7.11 -25.60 -13.32
N THR A 517 -6.02 -25.01 -13.81
CA THR A 517 -4.73 -24.89 -13.09
C THR A 517 -4.48 -23.47 -12.59
N VAL A 518 -4.94 -22.45 -13.35
CA VAL A 518 -4.80 -21.03 -13.00
C VAL A 518 -6.18 -20.42 -12.85
N LEU A 519 -6.45 -19.90 -11.65
CA LEU A 519 -7.73 -19.29 -11.29
C LEU A 519 -7.49 -17.83 -10.89
N ASN A 520 -8.31 -16.93 -11.41
CA ASN A 520 -8.29 -15.51 -11.05
C ASN A 520 -9.61 -15.18 -10.35
N GLN A 521 -9.55 -14.60 -9.16
CA GLN A 521 -10.74 -14.35 -8.35
C GLN A 521 -10.63 -13.02 -7.59
N THR A 522 -11.78 -12.39 -7.39
CA THR A 522 -11.90 -11.41 -6.32
C THR A 522 -12.02 -12.15 -4.98
N PRO A 523 -11.50 -11.59 -3.87
CA PRO A 523 -11.68 -12.15 -2.54
C PRO A 523 -13.13 -12.56 -2.24
N SER A 524 -14.11 -11.71 -2.58
CA SER A 524 -15.53 -12.02 -2.35
C SER A 524 -16.04 -13.23 -3.13
N ALA A 525 -15.66 -13.37 -4.41
CA ALA A 525 -16.05 -14.52 -5.22
C ALA A 525 -15.37 -15.80 -4.72
N PHE A 526 -14.12 -15.68 -4.26
CA PHE A 526 -13.39 -16.79 -3.67
C PHE A 526 -14.01 -17.29 -2.37
N THR A 527 -14.54 -16.40 -1.51
CA THR A 527 -15.29 -16.82 -0.30
C THR A 527 -16.38 -17.82 -0.65
N GLN A 528 -17.14 -17.53 -1.71
CA GLN A 528 -18.24 -18.41 -2.13
C GLN A 528 -17.73 -19.76 -2.64
N LEU A 529 -16.60 -19.76 -3.35
CA LEU A 529 -15.94 -21.00 -3.78
C LEU A 529 -15.44 -21.82 -2.58
N LEU A 530 -14.92 -21.19 -1.52
CA LEU A 530 -14.45 -21.90 -0.32
C LEU A 530 -15.55 -22.74 0.36
N ASP A 531 -16.80 -22.29 0.31
CA ASP A 531 -17.92 -22.99 0.93
C ASP A 531 -18.28 -24.29 0.22
N VAL A 532 -18.16 -24.29 -1.11
CA VAL A 532 -18.46 -25.44 -1.96
C VAL A 532 -17.22 -26.23 -2.36
N ASP A 533 -16.03 -25.77 -2.00
CA ASP A 533 -14.77 -26.46 -2.27
C ASP A 533 -14.79 -27.88 -1.68
N ARG A 534 -14.52 -28.86 -2.54
CA ARG A 534 -14.44 -30.31 -2.28
C ARG A 534 -13.21 -30.87 -2.99
N ASP A 535 -13.02 -32.19 -2.92
CA ASP A 535 -11.93 -32.85 -3.64
C ASP A 535 -12.07 -32.71 -5.17
N GLY A 536 -10.94 -32.66 -5.87
CA GLY A 536 -10.87 -32.73 -7.33
C GLY A 536 -10.34 -31.49 -8.04
N LEU A 537 -10.14 -30.37 -7.35
CA LEU A 537 -9.55 -29.16 -7.95
C LEU A 537 -8.10 -29.40 -8.39
N ALA A 538 -7.78 -29.06 -9.64
CA ALA A 538 -6.43 -29.15 -10.20
C ALA A 538 -5.64 -27.83 -10.08
N VAL A 539 -6.18 -26.84 -9.38
CA VAL A 539 -5.61 -25.50 -9.26
C VAL A 539 -4.23 -25.56 -8.61
N ARG A 540 -3.25 -24.95 -9.27
CA ARG A 540 -1.88 -24.77 -8.77
C ARG A 540 -1.57 -23.32 -8.42
N LEU A 541 -2.34 -22.39 -8.99
CA LEU A 541 -2.15 -20.96 -8.82
C LEU A 541 -3.52 -20.26 -8.74
N ILE A 542 -3.70 -19.49 -7.68
CA ILE A 542 -4.85 -18.60 -7.53
C ILE A 542 -4.32 -17.17 -7.40
N VAL A 543 -4.79 -16.29 -8.28
CA VAL A 543 -4.48 -14.86 -8.27
C VAL A 543 -5.69 -14.09 -7.75
N PHE A 544 -5.49 -13.37 -6.65
CA PHE A 544 -6.45 -12.43 -6.09
C PHE A 544 -6.21 -11.02 -6.63
N GLY A 545 -7.29 -10.31 -6.92
CA GLY A 545 -7.24 -8.92 -7.33
C GLY A 545 -8.61 -8.26 -7.32
N GLY A 546 -8.64 -6.93 -7.45
CA GLY A 546 -9.86 -6.13 -7.55
C GLY A 546 -10.53 -5.78 -6.21
N GLU A 547 -10.14 -6.40 -5.09
CA GLU A 547 -10.59 -6.05 -3.74
C GLU A 547 -9.47 -6.25 -2.70
N PRO A 548 -9.56 -5.65 -1.51
CA PRO A 548 -8.67 -5.98 -0.41
C PRO A 548 -8.87 -7.44 0.00
N LEU A 549 -7.78 -8.19 0.06
CA LEU A 549 -7.79 -9.58 0.53
C LEU A 549 -7.73 -9.64 2.06
N ASP A 550 -8.77 -10.19 2.67
CA ASP A 550 -8.73 -10.55 4.08
C ASP A 550 -8.05 -11.92 4.24
N THR A 551 -6.74 -11.90 4.50
CA THR A 551 -5.93 -13.14 4.58
C THR A 551 -6.39 -14.10 5.68
N ARG A 552 -7.16 -13.62 6.67
CA ARG A 552 -7.73 -14.45 7.76
C ARG A 552 -8.75 -15.47 7.28
N MET A 553 -9.29 -15.32 6.06
CA MET A 553 -10.21 -16.31 5.46
C MET A 553 -9.48 -17.54 4.90
N LEU A 554 -8.17 -17.45 4.67
CA LEU A 554 -7.37 -18.44 3.97
C LEU A 554 -6.89 -19.65 4.79
N PRO A 555 -6.87 -19.68 6.14
CA PRO A 555 -6.48 -20.89 6.87
C PRO A 555 -7.27 -22.13 6.44
N ARG A 556 -8.60 -21.99 6.24
CA ARG A 556 -9.48 -23.06 5.74
C ARG A 556 -9.10 -23.56 4.35
N TRP A 557 -8.55 -22.70 3.50
CA TRP A 557 -8.01 -23.13 2.21
C TRP A 557 -6.75 -23.96 2.42
N PHE A 558 -5.78 -23.44 3.18
CA PHE A 558 -4.50 -24.11 3.41
C PHE A 558 -4.63 -25.45 4.14
N ASP A 559 -5.69 -25.66 4.93
CA ASP A 559 -5.99 -26.95 5.55
C ASP A 559 -6.36 -28.04 4.54
N ARG A 560 -6.99 -27.67 3.42
CA ARG A 560 -7.40 -28.59 2.34
C ARG A 560 -6.41 -28.66 1.19
N HIS A 561 -5.78 -27.53 0.89
CA HIS A 561 -4.88 -27.35 -0.25
C HIS A 561 -3.55 -26.78 0.24
N PRO A 562 -2.55 -27.66 0.52
CA PRO A 562 -1.24 -27.22 1.00
C PRO A 562 -0.56 -26.25 0.03
N GLU A 563 0.25 -25.33 0.56
CA GLU A 563 0.98 -24.32 -0.22
C GLU A 563 1.84 -24.93 -1.35
N SER A 564 2.38 -26.12 -1.12
CA SER A 564 3.17 -26.86 -2.11
C SER A 564 2.35 -27.33 -3.32
N ARG A 565 1.02 -27.42 -3.19
CA ARG A 565 0.09 -27.81 -4.25
C ARG A 565 -0.49 -26.59 -4.95
N CYS A 566 -0.94 -25.60 -4.17
CA CYS A 566 -1.59 -24.42 -4.70
C CYS A 566 -0.99 -23.14 -4.10
N ARG A 567 -0.37 -22.34 -4.96
CA ARG A 567 0.17 -21.03 -4.61
C ARG A 567 -0.95 -19.98 -4.65
N LEU A 568 -1.07 -19.21 -3.57
CA LEU A 568 -1.97 -18.06 -3.49
C LEU A 568 -1.16 -16.78 -3.74
N VAL A 569 -1.62 -15.93 -4.66
CA VAL A 569 -0.95 -14.67 -4.99
C VAL A 569 -1.93 -13.52 -4.87
N ASN A 570 -1.61 -12.53 -4.03
CA ASN A 570 -2.37 -11.29 -3.95
C ASN A 570 -1.74 -10.25 -4.87
N MET A 571 -2.52 -9.69 -5.80
CA MET A 571 -2.04 -8.67 -6.74
C MET A 571 -2.88 -7.41 -6.61
N PHE A 572 -2.20 -6.28 -6.39
CA PHE A 572 -2.83 -4.96 -6.37
C PHE A 572 -2.53 -4.21 -7.65
N GLY A 573 -3.54 -3.53 -8.17
CA GLY A 573 -3.45 -2.58 -9.27
C GLY A 573 -4.82 -1.99 -9.56
N ILE A 574 -4.81 -0.96 -10.39
CA ILE A 574 -6.00 -0.22 -10.83
C ILE A 574 -5.93 -0.01 -12.34
N THR A 575 -7.07 0.29 -12.95
CA THR A 575 -7.21 0.37 -14.41
C THR A 575 -6.20 1.33 -15.04
N GLU A 576 -5.91 2.47 -14.40
CA GLU A 576 -4.96 3.48 -14.87
C GLU A 576 -3.49 3.03 -14.86
N THR A 577 -3.22 1.86 -14.28
CA THR A 577 -1.87 1.28 -14.10
C THR A 577 -1.71 -0.08 -14.80
N THR A 578 -2.68 -0.44 -15.65
CA THR A 578 -2.76 -1.70 -16.41
C THR A 578 -2.86 -2.93 -15.51
N VAL A 579 -4.07 -3.18 -14.99
CA VAL A 579 -4.47 -4.37 -14.22
C VAL A 579 -3.74 -4.58 -12.89
N HIS A 580 -2.43 -4.85 -12.90
CA HIS A 580 -1.64 -5.18 -11.71
C HIS A 580 -0.33 -4.39 -11.67
N VAL A 581 0.05 -3.97 -10.46
CA VAL A 581 1.23 -3.15 -10.14
C VAL A 581 2.16 -3.89 -9.19
N THR A 582 1.61 -4.58 -8.21
CA THR A 582 2.37 -5.31 -7.18
C THR A 582 1.88 -6.74 -7.07
N TRP A 583 2.71 -7.62 -6.52
CA TRP A 583 2.34 -8.99 -6.20
C TRP A 583 2.97 -9.46 -4.88
N HIS A 584 2.23 -10.30 -4.16
CA HIS A 584 2.65 -10.99 -2.94
C HIS A 584 2.25 -12.46 -3.03
N THR A 585 3.15 -13.39 -2.66
CA THR A 585 2.74 -14.79 -2.45
C THR A 585 2.25 -14.93 -1.02
N VAL A 586 0.96 -15.21 -0.86
CA VAL A 586 0.33 -15.32 0.44
C VAL A 586 0.66 -16.69 1.03
N SER A 587 1.29 -16.68 2.20
CA SER A 587 1.60 -17.87 2.99
C SER A 587 0.54 -18.14 4.06
N ARG A 588 0.56 -19.32 4.65
CA ARG A 588 -0.22 -19.66 5.84
C ARG A 588 0.18 -18.80 7.02
N ALA A 589 1.46 -18.41 7.13
CA ALA A 589 1.92 -17.47 8.14
C ALA A 589 1.26 -16.10 7.98
N ASP A 590 1.15 -15.59 6.75
CA ASP A 590 0.44 -14.35 6.46
C ASP A 590 -1.04 -14.43 6.87
N ALA A 591 -1.69 -15.56 6.56
CA ALA A 591 -3.08 -15.81 6.89
C ALA A 591 -3.34 -15.84 8.41
N LEU A 592 -2.44 -16.46 9.19
CA LEU A 592 -2.52 -16.50 10.64
C LEU A 592 -2.22 -15.13 11.28
N ALA A 593 -1.33 -14.35 10.67
CA ALA A 593 -1.00 -13.00 11.13
C ALA A 593 -2.02 -11.92 10.70
N GLY A 594 -2.94 -12.24 9.78
CA GLY A 594 -3.85 -11.27 9.19
C GLY A 594 -3.12 -10.19 8.38
N ALA A 595 -2.04 -10.57 7.69
CA ALA A 595 -1.20 -9.65 6.94
C ALA A 595 -1.97 -8.93 5.82
N ARG A 596 -1.66 -7.64 5.61
CA ARG A 596 -2.29 -6.75 4.62
C ARG A 596 -1.40 -6.41 3.43
N SER A 597 -0.27 -7.11 3.31
CA SER A 597 0.69 -6.86 2.25
C SER A 597 0.08 -7.21 0.89
N VAL A 598 0.22 -6.27 -0.04
CA VAL A 598 0.01 -6.49 -1.48
C VAL A 598 1.36 -6.70 -2.20
N GLY A 599 2.44 -6.75 -1.43
CA GLY A 599 3.75 -7.20 -1.87
C GLY A 599 4.56 -6.10 -2.55
N ARG A 600 5.38 -6.48 -3.52
CA ARG A 600 6.35 -5.58 -4.14
C ARG A 600 5.98 -5.25 -5.58
N PRO A 601 6.46 -4.14 -6.14
CA PRO A 601 6.20 -3.79 -7.54
C PRO A 601 6.61 -4.92 -8.50
N ILE A 602 5.81 -5.13 -9.53
CA ILE A 602 6.15 -5.98 -10.67
C ILE A 602 7.37 -5.34 -11.38
N PRO A 603 8.31 -6.13 -11.94
CA PRO A 603 9.43 -5.58 -12.70
C PRO A 603 9.02 -4.53 -13.73
N GLY A 604 9.60 -3.32 -13.65
CA GLY A 604 9.24 -2.19 -14.53
C GLY A 604 8.15 -1.25 -13.99
N TRP A 605 7.57 -1.56 -12.83
CA TRP A 605 6.73 -0.65 -12.06
C TRP A 605 7.51 -0.07 -10.88
N SER A 606 7.01 1.05 -10.38
CA SER A 606 7.40 1.59 -9.09
C SER A 606 6.18 2.06 -8.32
N VAL A 607 6.27 1.98 -7.01
CA VAL A 607 5.31 2.53 -6.06
C VAL A 607 6.02 3.53 -5.18
N ARG A 608 5.33 4.64 -4.87
CA ARG A 608 5.74 5.63 -3.89
C ARG A 608 4.56 5.90 -2.98
N ILE A 609 4.85 6.20 -1.73
CA ILE A 609 3.86 6.78 -0.83
C ILE A 609 4.10 8.27 -0.82
N VAL A 610 3.07 9.07 -1.04
CA VAL A 610 3.19 10.53 -1.12
C VAL A 610 2.24 11.24 -0.16
N ASP A 611 2.61 12.45 0.24
CA ASP A 611 1.74 13.36 0.97
C ASP A 611 0.77 14.12 0.05
N GLU A 612 -0.06 14.99 0.64
CA GLU A 612 -1.02 15.84 -0.09
C GLU A 612 -0.39 16.82 -1.10
N HIS A 613 0.94 17.01 -1.04
CA HIS A 613 1.71 17.84 -1.96
C HIS A 613 2.46 16.99 -3.02
N GLY A 614 2.21 15.68 -3.07
CA GLY A 614 2.89 14.75 -3.99
C GLY A 614 4.35 14.49 -3.65
N ARG A 615 4.79 14.79 -2.41
CA ARG A 615 6.17 14.55 -1.95
C ARG A 615 6.27 13.14 -1.38
N PRO A 616 7.30 12.36 -1.74
CA PRO A 616 7.50 11.03 -1.18
C PRO A 616 7.58 11.04 0.35
N LEU A 617 7.02 10.01 0.97
CA LEU A 617 7.03 9.75 2.40
C LEU A 617 7.98 8.58 2.72
N ARG A 618 8.48 8.56 3.95
CA ARG A 618 9.44 7.57 4.42
C ARG A 618 8.75 6.22 4.68
N PRO A 619 9.50 5.10 4.71
CA PRO A 619 8.94 3.81 5.06
C PRO A 619 8.21 3.83 6.41
N GLY A 620 7.06 3.17 6.47
CA GLY A 620 6.14 3.14 7.60
C GLY A 620 5.12 4.28 7.65
N GLN A 621 5.37 5.41 6.99
CA GLN A 621 4.42 6.53 6.95
C GLN A 621 3.25 6.21 6.01
N VAL A 622 2.05 6.62 6.41
CA VAL A 622 0.82 6.44 5.64
C VAL A 622 0.57 7.66 4.76
N GLY A 623 0.35 7.43 3.48
CA GLY A 623 0.00 8.46 2.51
C GLY A 623 -0.74 7.87 1.32
N GLU A 624 -0.85 8.64 0.25
CA GLU A 624 -1.44 8.17 -1.01
C GLU A 624 -0.43 7.32 -1.79
N ILE A 625 -0.92 6.23 -2.39
CA ILE A 625 -0.13 5.36 -3.26
C ILE A 625 -0.02 6.02 -4.63
N ALA A 626 1.21 6.40 -5.01
CA ALA A 626 1.54 6.88 -6.35
C ALA A 626 2.28 5.78 -7.13
N VAL A 627 1.83 5.50 -8.35
CA VAL A 627 2.38 4.44 -9.20
C VAL A 627 3.16 5.05 -10.36
N GLY A 628 4.33 4.51 -10.68
CA GLY A 628 5.15 4.90 -11.83
C GLY A 628 5.55 3.70 -12.68
N GLY A 629 6.13 3.97 -13.84
CA GLY A 629 6.73 2.95 -14.71
C GLY A 629 5.91 2.60 -15.94
N ASP A 630 6.25 1.45 -16.54
CA ASP A 630 5.85 1.07 -17.89
C ASP A 630 4.36 0.65 -18.02
N GLY A 631 3.61 0.62 -16.91
CA GLY A 631 2.18 0.25 -16.90
C GLY A 631 1.20 1.41 -16.90
N LEU A 632 1.67 2.65 -16.90
CA LEU A 632 0.77 3.79 -16.80
C LEU A 632 -0.06 3.98 -18.07
N ALA A 633 -1.38 4.15 -17.89
CA ALA A 633 -2.30 4.51 -18.97
C ALA A 633 -1.85 5.78 -19.70
N LEU A 634 -2.24 5.94 -20.97
CA LEU A 634 -1.93 7.15 -21.73
C LEU A 634 -2.64 8.36 -21.14
N CYS A 635 -3.95 8.24 -20.88
CA CYS A 635 -4.79 9.31 -20.37
C CYS A 635 -6.19 8.79 -19.99
N TYR A 636 -7.00 9.70 -19.48
CA TYR A 636 -8.45 9.58 -19.60
C TYR A 636 -8.92 10.14 -20.95
N LEU A 637 -9.71 9.35 -21.67
CA LEU A 637 -10.20 9.69 -23.00
C LEU A 637 -10.99 11.01 -22.95
N GLY A 638 -10.63 11.98 -23.80
CA GLY A 638 -11.33 13.28 -23.88
C GLY A 638 -11.27 14.15 -22.62
N ARG A 639 -10.47 13.78 -21.61
CA ARG A 639 -10.45 14.44 -20.29
C ARG A 639 -9.04 14.88 -19.88
N PRO A 640 -8.48 15.92 -20.54
CA PRO A 640 -7.14 16.44 -20.21
C PRO A 640 -7.08 17.04 -18.80
N ASP A 641 -8.20 17.58 -18.30
CA ASP A 641 -8.39 18.07 -16.93
C ASP A 641 -8.12 16.98 -15.90
N LEU A 642 -8.85 15.86 -15.99
CA LEU A 642 -8.67 14.72 -15.08
C LEU A 642 -7.31 14.04 -15.28
N THR A 643 -6.81 14.05 -16.51
CA THR A 643 -5.51 13.46 -16.82
C THR A 643 -4.39 14.24 -16.13
N ALA A 644 -4.40 15.57 -16.20
CA ALA A 644 -3.39 16.40 -15.54
C ALA A 644 -3.47 16.34 -14.00
N ASP A 645 -4.67 16.19 -13.44
CA ASP A 645 -4.90 16.05 -12.00
C ASP A 645 -4.28 14.75 -11.44
N ARG A 646 -4.42 13.63 -12.16
CA ARG A 646 -4.01 12.31 -11.65
C ARG A 646 -2.69 11.79 -12.20
N PHE A 647 -2.31 12.16 -13.42
CA PHE A 647 -1.04 11.75 -14.04
C PHE A 647 -0.02 12.87 -13.92
N VAL A 648 0.56 13.00 -12.73
CA VAL A 648 1.50 14.08 -12.39
C VAL A 648 2.92 13.75 -12.83
N THR A 649 3.76 14.78 -12.99
CA THR A 649 5.20 14.61 -13.23
C THR A 649 5.97 14.98 -11.97
N HIS A 650 6.77 14.05 -11.45
CA HIS A 650 7.64 14.27 -10.31
C HIS A 650 9.09 13.93 -10.67
N ARG A 651 9.98 14.93 -10.64
CA ARG A 651 11.41 14.81 -10.98
C ARG A 651 11.65 14.14 -12.35
N GLY A 652 10.85 14.51 -13.34
CA GLY A 652 10.95 14.00 -14.73
C GLY A 652 10.31 12.62 -14.94
N GLU A 653 9.73 12.02 -13.90
CA GLU A 653 9.01 10.75 -14.00
C GLU A 653 7.51 10.97 -13.90
N ARG A 654 6.77 10.31 -14.80
CA ARG A 654 5.31 10.32 -14.77
C ARG A 654 4.82 9.35 -13.69
N LEU A 655 3.94 9.84 -12.82
CA LEU A 655 3.31 9.09 -11.76
C LEU A 655 1.79 9.19 -11.88
N TYR A 656 1.09 8.16 -11.46
CA TYR A 656 -0.35 8.14 -11.30
C TYR A 656 -0.72 8.14 -9.81
N LEU A 657 -1.53 9.12 -9.40
CA LEU A 657 -2.07 9.25 -8.05
C LEU A 657 -3.35 8.40 -7.92
N SER A 658 -3.29 7.31 -7.13
CA SER A 658 -4.34 6.27 -7.13
C SER A 658 -5.62 6.63 -6.36
N GLY A 659 -5.53 7.55 -5.41
CA GLY A 659 -6.51 7.76 -4.35
C GLY A 659 -6.50 6.69 -3.26
N ASP A 660 -5.73 5.61 -3.42
CA ASP A 660 -5.58 4.56 -2.40
C ASP A 660 -4.56 5.01 -1.35
N ARG A 661 -4.82 4.67 -0.09
CA ARG A 661 -3.90 4.90 1.03
C ARG A 661 -3.08 3.65 1.31
N GLY A 662 -1.81 3.85 1.59
CA GLY A 662 -0.91 2.76 1.93
C GLY A 662 0.35 3.24 2.63
N ARG A 663 1.21 2.28 2.93
CA ARG A 663 2.58 2.53 3.40
C ARG A 663 3.54 1.52 2.79
N LEU A 664 4.75 1.97 2.50
CA LEU A 664 5.86 1.07 2.16
C LEU A 664 6.53 0.63 3.46
N LEU A 665 6.74 -0.67 3.62
CA LEU A 665 7.50 -1.23 4.72
C LEU A 665 9.01 -1.12 4.45
N PRO A 666 9.87 -1.21 5.47
CA PRO A 666 11.33 -1.11 5.30
C PRO A 666 11.92 -2.14 4.34
N ASP A 667 11.24 -3.27 4.13
CA ASP A 667 11.65 -4.31 3.19
C ASP A 667 11.22 -4.01 1.74
N GLY A 668 10.45 -2.94 1.51
CA GLY A 668 9.92 -2.52 0.22
C GLY A 668 8.58 -3.15 -0.17
N SER A 669 7.98 -3.96 0.70
CA SER A 669 6.59 -4.41 0.51
C SER A 669 5.60 -3.27 0.78
N LEU A 670 4.48 -3.29 0.07
CA LEU A 670 3.40 -2.32 0.15
C LEU A 670 2.27 -2.91 0.98
N GLU A 671 1.80 -2.15 1.97
CA GLU A 671 0.53 -2.42 2.64
C GLU A 671 -0.55 -1.48 2.10
N HIS A 672 -1.65 -2.07 1.64
CA HIS A 672 -2.83 -1.33 1.21
C HIS A 672 -3.77 -1.13 2.41
N LEU A 673 -4.12 0.12 2.71
CA LEU A 673 -4.88 0.51 3.89
C LEU A 673 -6.32 0.98 3.56
N GLY A 674 -6.75 0.82 2.31
CA GLY A 674 -8.06 1.25 1.84
C GLY A 674 -7.97 2.56 1.06
N ARG A 675 -9.13 3.18 0.83
CA ARG A 675 -9.24 4.40 0.03
C ARG A 675 -9.13 5.66 0.89
N GLY A 676 -8.56 6.71 0.32
CA GLY A 676 -8.54 8.05 0.91
C GLY A 676 -9.76 8.91 0.55
N ASP A 677 -10.55 8.45 -0.42
CA ASP A 677 -11.79 9.07 -0.91
C ASP A 677 -13.01 8.17 -0.63
N ASP A 678 -14.20 8.63 -1.03
CA ASP A 678 -15.49 7.96 -0.77
C ASP A 678 -15.74 6.75 -1.70
N GLN A 679 -14.81 6.43 -2.59
CA GLN A 679 -14.95 5.33 -3.53
C GLN A 679 -14.88 3.98 -2.81
N VAL A 680 -15.62 3.01 -3.34
CA VAL A 680 -15.68 1.66 -2.75
C VAL A 680 -15.43 0.57 -3.80
N GLN A 681 -14.86 -0.56 -3.35
CA GLN A 681 -14.72 -1.78 -4.14
C GLN A 681 -15.80 -2.76 -3.68
N LEU A 682 -16.74 -3.09 -4.57
CA LEU A 682 -17.86 -3.98 -4.29
C LEU A 682 -17.86 -5.14 -5.29
N ARG A 683 -17.55 -6.35 -4.81
CA ARG A 683 -17.49 -7.58 -5.63
C ARG A 683 -16.54 -7.43 -6.82
N GLY A 684 -15.41 -6.75 -6.60
CA GLY A 684 -14.39 -6.40 -7.61
C GLY A 684 -14.75 -5.20 -8.48
N HIS A 685 -15.94 -4.63 -8.35
CA HIS A 685 -16.32 -3.44 -9.09
C HIS A 685 -15.92 -2.17 -8.34
N ARG A 686 -15.24 -1.29 -9.04
CA ARG A 686 -14.96 0.08 -8.58
C ARG A 686 -16.24 0.91 -8.72
N VAL A 687 -16.77 1.39 -7.59
CA VAL A 687 -18.03 2.14 -7.51
C VAL A 687 -17.79 3.48 -6.83
N GLU A 688 -18.25 4.55 -7.46
CA GLU A 688 -18.30 5.89 -6.88
C GLU A 688 -19.71 6.14 -6.33
N PRO A 689 -19.92 6.26 -5.00
CA PRO A 689 -21.22 6.59 -4.46
C PRO A 689 -21.81 7.89 -5.03
N GLU A 690 -20.97 8.84 -5.42
CA GLU A 690 -21.40 10.09 -6.06
C GLU A 690 -22.02 9.88 -7.45
N GLU A 691 -21.58 8.87 -8.22
CA GLU A 691 -22.22 8.53 -9.51
C GLU A 691 -23.65 8.03 -9.30
N ILE A 692 -23.86 7.24 -8.24
CA ILE A 692 -25.19 6.76 -7.85
C ILE A 692 -26.03 7.91 -7.32
N ARG A 693 -25.45 8.76 -6.47
CA ARG A 693 -26.11 9.96 -5.92
C ARG A 693 -26.54 10.92 -7.04
N ALA A 694 -25.68 11.20 -8.01
CA ALA A 694 -25.99 12.05 -9.15
C ALA A 694 -27.14 11.46 -9.99
N ALA A 695 -27.12 10.14 -10.23
CA ALA A 695 -28.22 9.47 -10.94
C ALA A 695 -29.54 9.49 -10.16
N LEU A 696 -29.50 9.42 -8.82
CA LEU A 696 -30.67 9.60 -7.96
C LEU A 696 -31.20 11.03 -8.02
N LEU A 697 -30.34 12.04 -7.99
CA LEU A 697 -30.73 13.46 -8.04
C LEU A 697 -31.30 13.89 -9.40
N ASP A 698 -31.01 13.14 -10.46
CA ASP A 698 -31.57 13.36 -11.79
C ASP A 698 -32.97 12.71 -11.96
N ASP A 699 -33.46 11.98 -10.94
CA ASP A 699 -34.86 11.53 -10.85
C ASP A 699 -35.74 12.66 -10.32
N SER A 700 -36.82 13.01 -11.01
CA SER A 700 -37.69 14.14 -10.64
C SER A 700 -38.34 14.00 -9.27
N ALA A 701 -38.50 12.76 -8.77
CA ALA A 701 -39.05 12.45 -7.46
C ALA A 701 -38.09 12.77 -6.31
N VAL A 702 -36.79 12.89 -6.57
CA VAL A 702 -35.76 13.00 -5.52
C VAL A 702 -35.28 14.46 -5.41
N VAL A 703 -35.22 14.96 -4.18
CA VAL A 703 -34.75 16.33 -3.86
C VAL A 703 -33.35 16.32 -3.26
N ALA A 704 -33.04 15.28 -2.47
CA ALA A 704 -31.72 15.05 -1.91
C ALA A 704 -31.43 13.55 -1.86
N ALA A 705 -30.18 13.17 -2.01
CA ALA A 705 -29.75 11.78 -1.93
C ALA A 705 -28.40 11.66 -1.21
N ALA A 706 -28.24 10.56 -0.49
CA ALA A 706 -26.99 10.07 0.07
C ALA A 706 -26.87 8.58 -0.26
N VAL A 707 -25.67 8.12 -0.59
CA VAL A 707 -25.38 6.72 -0.86
C VAL A 707 -24.25 6.32 0.07
N VAL A 708 -24.47 5.26 0.86
CA VAL A 708 -23.48 4.76 1.80
C VAL A 708 -23.15 3.32 1.49
N HIS A 709 -21.88 2.99 1.68
CA HIS A 709 -21.43 1.62 1.71
C HIS A 709 -21.54 1.11 3.15
N SER A 710 -22.18 -0.05 3.32
CA SER A 710 -22.36 -0.69 4.63
C SER A 710 -22.05 -2.17 4.56
N LEU A 711 -21.74 -2.77 5.72
CA LEU A 711 -21.66 -4.21 5.89
C LEU A 711 -22.95 -4.67 6.58
N ARG A 712 -23.59 -5.74 6.08
CA ARG A 712 -24.72 -6.37 6.81
C ARG A 712 -24.22 -7.03 8.09
N ASP A 713 -23.04 -7.65 8.03
CA ASP A 713 -22.31 -8.18 9.18
C ASP A 713 -20.95 -7.47 9.26
N PRO A 714 -20.67 -6.67 10.30
CA PRO A 714 -19.37 -6.01 10.47
C PRO A 714 -18.17 -6.97 10.49
N ALA A 715 -18.38 -8.25 10.81
CA ALA A 715 -17.33 -9.26 10.88
C ALA A 715 -17.04 -9.93 9.52
N ASP A 716 -17.93 -9.80 8.53
CA ASP A 716 -17.81 -10.43 7.21
C ASP A 716 -17.79 -9.37 6.08
N PRO A 717 -16.61 -9.04 5.53
CA PRO A 717 -16.47 -8.13 4.39
C PRO A 717 -17.25 -8.56 3.14
N ALA A 718 -17.55 -9.86 2.96
CA ALA A 718 -18.32 -10.35 1.81
C ALA A 718 -19.79 -9.88 1.86
N THR A 719 -20.23 -9.35 3.00
CA THR A 719 -21.58 -8.78 3.18
C THR A 719 -21.68 -7.30 2.80
N ALA A 720 -20.64 -6.74 2.17
CA ALA A 720 -20.64 -5.41 1.60
C ALA A 720 -21.85 -5.16 0.69
N ARG A 721 -22.47 -4.00 0.88
CA ARG A 721 -23.64 -3.54 0.15
C ARG A 721 -23.68 -2.02 0.01
N LEU A 722 -24.53 -1.53 -0.89
CA LEU A 722 -24.81 -0.12 -1.06
C LEU A 722 -26.24 0.17 -0.59
N ASP A 723 -26.41 1.16 0.27
CA ASP A 723 -27.71 1.63 0.71
C ASP A 723 -27.87 3.10 0.34
N ALA A 724 -29.02 3.47 -0.23
CA ALA A 724 -29.35 4.84 -0.58
C ALA A 724 -30.43 5.40 0.34
N TYR A 725 -30.25 6.67 0.71
CA TYR A 725 -31.20 7.45 1.50
C TYR A 725 -31.61 8.66 0.68
N VAL A 726 -32.92 8.83 0.49
CA VAL A 726 -33.46 9.86 -0.41
C VAL A 726 -34.47 10.71 0.33
N VAL A 727 -34.51 12.01 0.02
CA VAL A 727 -35.61 12.90 0.37
C VAL A 727 -36.49 13.02 -0.86
N ILE A 728 -37.73 12.57 -0.74
CA ILE A 728 -38.71 12.58 -1.82
C ILE A 728 -39.40 13.93 -1.88
N ARG A 729 -39.70 14.39 -3.09
CA ARG A 729 -40.42 15.64 -3.36
C ARG A 729 -41.85 15.55 -2.84
N ASP A 730 -42.34 16.65 -2.25
CA ASP A 730 -43.73 16.73 -1.79
C ASP A 730 -44.72 16.38 -2.92
N GLY A 731 -45.60 15.41 -2.64
CA GLY A 731 -46.60 14.91 -3.59
C GLY A 731 -46.20 13.65 -4.38
N ASP A 732 -44.96 13.19 -4.24
CA ASP A 732 -44.48 11.91 -4.78
C ASP A 732 -44.37 10.87 -3.63
N ASP A 733 -44.56 9.59 -3.93
CA ASP A 733 -44.48 8.51 -2.93
C ASP A 733 -43.10 7.81 -2.94
N GLY A 734 -42.20 8.20 -3.85
CA GLY A 734 -40.89 7.59 -4.03
C GLY A 734 -40.94 6.16 -4.57
N ALA A 735 -42.13 5.66 -4.92
CA ALA A 735 -42.29 4.34 -5.48
C ALA A 735 -41.58 4.26 -6.84
N GLY A 736 -40.82 3.18 -7.03
CA GLY A 736 -40.10 2.93 -8.28
C GLY A 736 -38.81 3.73 -8.49
N VAL A 737 -38.35 4.58 -7.55
CA VAL A 737 -37.04 5.26 -7.65
C VAL A 737 -35.91 4.26 -7.92
N ARG A 738 -35.88 3.14 -7.16
CA ARG A 738 -34.90 2.07 -7.37
C ARG A 738 -35.00 1.44 -8.77
N THR A 739 -36.21 1.25 -9.28
CA THR A 739 -36.46 0.68 -10.61
C THR A 739 -35.96 1.63 -11.71
N ARG A 740 -36.23 2.93 -11.60
CA ARG A 740 -35.75 3.94 -12.55
C ARG A 740 -34.23 4.07 -12.50
N LEU A 741 -33.62 3.96 -11.32
CA LEU A 741 -32.17 3.91 -11.17
C LEU A 741 -31.55 2.68 -11.84
N ALA A 742 -32.18 1.50 -11.70
CA ALA A 742 -31.74 0.27 -12.34
C ALA A 742 -31.84 0.31 -13.88
N ALA A 743 -32.67 1.19 -14.44
CA ALA A 743 -32.71 1.44 -15.89
C ALA A 743 -31.55 2.32 -16.40
N ARG A 744 -30.73 2.88 -15.50
CA ARG A 744 -29.67 3.86 -15.83
C ARG A 744 -28.28 3.39 -15.44
N LEU A 745 -28.18 2.67 -14.33
CA LEU A 745 -26.92 2.22 -13.76
C LEU A 745 -26.72 0.71 -13.94
N PRO A 746 -25.46 0.25 -14.06
CA PRO A 746 -25.14 -1.18 -13.97
C PRO A 746 -25.72 -1.83 -12.69
N GLU A 747 -26.09 -3.11 -12.77
CA GLU A 747 -26.71 -3.87 -11.67
C GLU A 747 -25.93 -3.75 -10.34
N TYR A 748 -24.59 -3.78 -10.39
CA TYR A 748 -23.73 -3.70 -9.21
C TYR A 748 -23.67 -2.31 -8.56
N MET A 749 -24.13 -1.26 -9.26
CA MET A 749 -24.23 0.12 -8.74
C MET A 749 -25.62 0.44 -8.19
N VAL A 750 -26.62 -0.41 -8.42
CA VAL A 750 -27.97 -0.18 -7.90
C VAL A 750 -27.98 -0.51 -6.40
N PRO A 751 -28.33 0.45 -5.52
CA PRO A 751 -28.41 0.21 -4.09
C PRO A 751 -29.34 -0.96 -3.73
N ASN A 752 -28.93 -1.71 -2.72
CA ASN A 752 -29.69 -2.80 -2.13
C ASN A 752 -31.00 -2.27 -1.51
N THR A 753 -30.96 -1.11 -0.87
CA THR A 753 -32.15 -0.41 -0.35
C THR A 753 -32.18 1.03 -0.80
N VAL A 754 -33.39 1.57 -0.98
CA VAL A 754 -33.65 3.02 -1.14
C VAL A 754 -34.63 3.41 -0.05
N THR A 755 -34.14 4.10 0.98
CA THR A 755 -34.90 4.47 2.17
C THR A 755 -35.28 5.95 2.10
N SER A 756 -36.59 6.24 2.09
CA SER A 756 -37.09 7.62 2.12
C SER A 756 -36.96 8.23 3.51
N LEU A 757 -36.40 9.43 3.59
CA LEU A 757 -36.26 10.24 4.80
C LEU A 757 -36.95 11.59 4.61
N ARG A 758 -37.42 12.19 5.71
CA ARG A 758 -37.92 13.58 5.70
C ARG A 758 -36.80 14.59 5.40
N SER A 759 -35.60 14.31 5.88
CA SER A 759 -34.39 15.09 5.62
C SER A 759 -33.16 14.20 5.82
N LEU A 760 -32.05 14.54 5.15
CA LEU A 760 -30.78 13.87 5.40
C LEU A 760 -30.20 14.39 6.73
N PRO A 761 -29.76 13.49 7.64
CA PRO A 761 -29.14 13.91 8.89
C PRO A 761 -27.78 14.53 8.61
N LEU A 762 -27.53 15.73 9.13
CA LEU A 762 -26.25 16.43 8.99
C LEU A 762 -25.56 16.54 10.35
N THR A 763 -24.23 16.58 10.31
CA THR A 763 -23.34 16.99 11.40
C THR A 763 -23.45 18.50 11.62
N GLU A 764 -22.92 19.00 12.74
CA GLU A 764 -22.86 20.45 13.03
C GLU A 764 -22.11 21.25 11.96
N ASN A 765 -21.20 20.59 11.22
CA ASN A 765 -20.45 21.17 10.10
C ASN A 765 -21.17 21.04 8.74
N GLY A 766 -22.43 20.62 8.72
CA GLY A 766 -23.23 20.48 7.49
C GLY A 766 -22.87 19.28 6.60
N LYS A 767 -21.98 18.38 7.04
CA LYS A 767 -21.70 17.10 6.35
C LYS A 767 -22.74 16.04 6.71
N LEU A 768 -22.96 15.04 5.86
CA LEU A 768 -23.83 13.89 6.19
C LEU A 768 -23.36 13.18 7.47
N ALA A 769 -24.28 13.00 8.43
CA ALA A 769 -24.05 12.24 9.66
C ALA A 769 -24.45 10.77 9.41
N VAL A 770 -23.51 9.98 8.89
CA VAL A 770 -23.74 8.58 8.49
C VAL A 770 -24.17 7.71 9.67
N ASP A 771 -23.64 7.98 10.86
CA ASP A 771 -23.98 7.33 12.13
C ASP A 771 -25.43 7.56 12.58
N ARG A 772 -26.07 8.61 12.06
CA ARG A 772 -27.47 8.97 12.35
C ARG A 772 -28.44 8.46 11.29
N LEU A 773 -27.96 7.79 10.24
CA LEU A 773 -28.83 7.16 9.25
C LEU A 773 -29.51 5.92 9.86
N PRO A 774 -30.81 5.72 9.61
CA PRO A 774 -31.50 4.54 10.13
C PRO A 774 -30.94 3.28 9.47
N SER A 775 -30.69 2.23 10.26
CA SER A 775 -30.24 0.95 9.71
C SER A 775 -31.27 0.44 8.69
N PRO A 776 -30.85 0.07 7.47
CA PRO A 776 -31.77 -0.51 6.49
C PRO A 776 -32.35 -1.80 7.09
N ALA A 777 -33.68 -1.91 7.10
CA ALA A 777 -34.39 -3.04 7.71
C ALA A 777 -33.68 -4.37 7.39
N ALA A 778 -33.21 -5.06 8.44
CA ALA A 778 -32.43 -6.27 8.30
C ALA A 778 -33.23 -7.30 7.49
N VAL A 779 -32.64 -7.75 6.38
CA VAL A 779 -33.16 -8.93 5.71
C VAL A 779 -32.67 -10.13 6.49
N GLU A 780 -33.38 -10.50 7.56
CA GLU A 780 -33.14 -11.74 8.31
C GLU A 780 -33.26 -12.95 7.37
N TYR A 781 -32.34 -13.89 7.58
CA TYR A 781 -32.36 -15.22 6.97
C TYR A 781 -33.29 -16.05 7.86
N THR A 782 -34.55 -16.20 7.45
CA THR A 782 -35.39 -17.26 8.01
C THR A 782 -35.14 -18.51 7.19
N GLU A 783 -34.75 -19.61 7.85
CA GLU A 783 -34.85 -20.94 7.24
C GLU A 783 -36.26 -21.08 6.67
N VAL A 784 -36.36 -21.18 5.36
CA VAL A 784 -37.62 -21.33 4.67
C VAL A 784 -38.00 -22.80 4.84
N THR A 785 -38.81 -23.12 5.83
CA THR A 785 -39.35 -24.47 6.00
C THR A 785 -40.75 -24.50 5.40
N ALA A 786 -40.90 -25.06 4.21
CA ALA A 786 -42.23 -25.36 3.69
C ALA A 786 -42.92 -26.40 4.61
N PRO A 787 -44.26 -26.37 4.74
CA PRO A 787 -45.00 -27.40 5.45
C PRO A 787 -44.64 -28.80 4.92
N PRO A 788 -44.57 -29.85 5.77
CA PRO A 788 -44.13 -31.19 5.37
C PRO A 788 -44.91 -31.84 4.22
N ASP A 789 -46.13 -31.37 3.93
CA ASP A 789 -47.05 -31.91 2.92
C ASP A 789 -47.43 -30.89 1.82
N ALA A 790 -46.62 -29.83 1.62
CA ALA A 790 -46.89 -28.79 0.63
C ALA A 790 -46.75 -29.30 -0.82
N SER A 791 -47.66 -28.90 -1.71
CA SER A 791 -47.50 -29.17 -3.16
C SER A 791 -46.24 -28.47 -3.70
N THR A 792 -45.71 -28.92 -4.84
CA THR A 792 -44.56 -28.24 -5.49
C THR A 792 -44.85 -26.76 -5.75
N LEU A 793 -46.09 -26.42 -6.12
CA LEU A 793 -46.53 -25.03 -6.29
C LEU A 793 -46.52 -24.25 -4.96
N ASP A 794 -47.00 -24.84 -3.87
CA ASP A 794 -47.00 -24.18 -2.56
C ASP A 794 -45.57 -23.93 -2.05
N THR A 795 -44.67 -24.89 -2.25
CA THR A 795 -43.25 -24.74 -1.92
C THR A 795 -42.60 -23.63 -2.74
N VAL A 796 -42.83 -23.59 -4.06
CA VAL A 796 -42.31 -22.52 -4.93
C VAL A 796 -42.87 -21.16 -4.53
N LEU A 797 -44.18 -21.04 -4.35
CA LEU A 797 -44.82 -19.80 -3.91
C LEU A 797 -44.32 -19.35 -2.53
N HIS A 798 -44.13 -20.27 -1.60
CA HIS A 798 -43.61 -19.97 -0.27
C HIS A 798 -42.17 -19.44 -0.33
N VAL A 799 -41.30 -20.09 -1.12
CA VAL A 799 -39.92 -19.62 -1.36
C VAL A 799 -39.93 -18.22 -1.99
N TRP A 800 -40.76 -17.99 -3.01
CA TRP A 800 -40.85 -16.68 -3.67
C TRP A 800 -41.38 -15.59 -2.73
N ARG A 801 -42.48 -15.84 -2.01
CA ARG A 801 -43.01 -14.91 -1.00
C ARG A 801 -41.96 -14.56 0.05
N THR A 802 -41.16 -15.54 0.48
CA THR A 802 -40.13 -15.34 1.49
C THR A 802 -38.94 -14.54 0.94
N VAL A 803 -38.52 -14.82 -0.29
CA VAL A 803 -37.40 -14.12 -0.94
C VAL A 803 -37.77 -12.68 -1.32
N PHE A 804 -38.97 -12.47 -1.87
CA PHE A 804 -39.47 -11.16 -2.31
C PHE A 804 -40.11 -10.33 -1.20
N ARG A 805 -40.54 -10.95 -0.10
CA ARG A 805 -41.26 -10.31 1.02
C ARG A 805 -42.54 -9.59 0.60
N THR A 806 -43.22 -10.15 -0.39
CA THR A 806 -44.53 -9.70 -0.85
C THR A 806 -45.40 -10.92 -1.13
N GLU A 807 -46.71 -10.73 -1.21
CA GLU A 807 -47.58 -11.73 -1.79
C GLU A 807 -47.18 -11.98 -3.25
N VAL A 808 -47.17 -13.26 -3.62
CA VAL A 808 -46.84 -13.74 -4.96
C VAL A 808 -47.95 -14.69 -5.41
N GLY A 809 -48.50 -14.43 -6.58
CA GLY A 809 -49.42 -15.29 -7.31
C GLY A 809 -48.69 -16.27 -8.23
N ALA A 810 -49.38 -17.36 -8.61
CA ALA A 810 -48.80 -18.42 -9.43
C ALA A 810 -48.35 -17.95 -10.84
N SER A 811 -48.89 -16.84 -11.32
CA SER A 811 -48.62 -16.27 -12.65
C SER A 811 -47.82 -14.97 -12.58
N ASP A 812 -47.35 -14.57 -11.40
CA ASP A 812 -46.59 -13.34 -11.25
C ASP A 812 -45.20 -13.49 -11.89
N ASP A 813 -44.80 -12.50 -12.68
CA ASP A 813 -43.53 -12.46 -13.37
C ASP A 813 -42.39 -12.07 -12.41
N PHE A 814 -41.32 -12.87 -12.41
CA PHE A 814 -40.13 -12.71 -11.59
C PHE A 814 -39.54 -11.29 -11.70
N PHE A 815 -39.49 -10.73 -12.90
CA PHE A 815 -38.88 -9.41 -13.12
C PHE A 815 -39.78 -8.27 -12.65
N SER A 816 -41.09 -8.44 -12.84
CA SER A 816 -42.12 -7.51 -12.38
C SER A 816 -42.17 -7.42 -10.84
N LEU A 817 -41.85 -8.51 -10.15
CA LEU A 817 -41.65 -8.55 -8.69
C LEU A 817 -40.30 -7.96 -8.22
N GLY A 818 -39.48 -7.44 -9.12
CA GLY A 818 -38.16 -6.86 -8.80
C GLY A 818 -37.03 -7.90 -8.77
N GLY A 819 -37.24 -9.05 -9.41
CA GLY A 819 -36.29 -10.15 -9.54
C GLY A 819 -34.97 -9.72 -10.19
N ASN A 820 -33.87 -10.25 -9.66
CA ASN A 820 -32.53 -10.04 -10.20
C ASN A 820 -31.67 -11.28 -9.95
N SER A 821 -30.44 -11.23 -10.43
CA SER A 821 -29.51 -12.36 -10.43
C SER A 821 -29.28 -12.96 -9.04
N LEU A 822 -29.19 -12.11 -8.02
CA LEU A 822 -29.00 -12.54 -6.64
C LEU A 822 -30.26 -13.24 -6.12
N LEU A 823 -31.45 -12.68 -6.39
CA LEU A 823 -32.72 -13.31 -6.01
C LEU A 823 -32.93 -14.63 -6.75
N ALA A 824 -32.54 -14.73 -8.02
CA ALA A 824 -32.62 -15.97 -8.79
C ALA A 824 -31.74 -17.07 -8.19
N VAL A 825 -30.49 -16.75 -7.84
CA VAL A 825 -29.59 -17.71 -7.16
C VAL A 825 -30.15 -18.10 -5.79
N ARG A 826 -30.75 -17.17 -5.04
CA ARG A 826 -31.37 -17.44 -3.74
C ARG A 826 -32.58 -18.38 -3.85
N ILE A 827 -33.48 -18.11 -4.79
CA ILE A 827 -34.66 -18.95 -5.04
C ILE A 827 -34.22 -20.34 -5.50
N ALA A 828 -33.28 -20.42 -6.45
CA ALA A 828 -32.77 -21.69 -6.94
C ALA A 828 -32.12 -22.53 -5.81
N ARG A 829 -31.33 -21.90 -4.94
CA ARG A 829 -30.76 -22.57 -3.76
C ARG A 829 -31.84 -23.06 -2.80
N ALA A 830 -32.78 -22.19 -2.41
CA ALA A 830 -33.85 -22.56 -1.49
C ALA A 830 -34.72 -23.70 -2.04
N LEU A 831 -34.98 -23.73 -3.36
CA LEU A 831 -35.70 -24.82 -4.01
C LEU A 831 -34.89 -26.13 -4.01
N ARG A 832 -33.57 -26.07 -4.21
CA ARG A 832 -32.69 -27.25 -4.10
C ARG A 832 -32.68 -27.83 -2.68
N ASP A 833 -32.72 -26.98 -1.66
CA ASP A 833 -32.84 -27.42 -0.27
C ASP A 833 -34.16 -28.18 -0.01
N HIS A 834 -35.19 -27.95 -0.84
CA HIS A 834 -36.45 -28.70 -0.85
C HIS A 834 -36.47 -29.86 -1.86
N GLY A 835 -35.32 -30.28 -2.38
CA GLY A 835 -35.19 -31.41 -3.31
C GLY A 835 -35.49 -31.08 -4.79
N HIS A 836 -35.76 -29.82 -5.14
CA HIS A 836 -36.03 -29.41 -6.52
C HIS A 836 -34.74 -28.99 -7.24
N GLN A 837 -34.38 -29.69 -8.31
CA GLN A 837 -33.19 -29.39 -9.13
C GLN A 837 -33.45 -28.19 -10.07
N VAL A 838 -33.30 -26.98 -9.53
CA VAL A 838 -33.44 -25.71 -10.25
C VAL A 838 -32.10 -24.97 -10.26
N ASP A 839 -31.72 -24.42 -11.41
CA ASP A 839 -30.61 -23.47 -11.53
C ASP A 839 -31.13 -22.02 -11.66
N ALA A 840 -30.26 -21.03 -11.42
CA ALA A 840 -30.67 -19.63 -11.53
C ALA A 840 -31.09 -19.25 -12.96
N ARG A 841 -30.62 -19.98 -13.98
CA ARG A 841 -30.96 -19.75 -15.39
C ARG A 841 -32.41 -20.12 -15.68
N THR A 842 -32.91 -21.19 -15.08
CA THR A 842 -34.28 -21.70 -15.28
C THR A 842 -35.32 -20.63 -14.90
N LEU A 843 -35.07 -19.87 -13.83
CA LEU A 843 -35.94 -18.76 -13.40
C LEU A 843 -36.00 -17.59 -14.39
N TYR A 844 -35.01 -17.43 -15.26
CA TYR A 844 -35.04 -16.42 -16.32
C TYR A 844 -35.83 -16.87 -17.55
N HIS A 845 -35.88 -18.19 -17.82
CA HIS A 845 -36.64 -18.76 -18.94
C HIS A 845 -38.09 -19.06 -18.58
N LEU A 846 -38.34 -19.35 -17.30
CA LEU A 846 -39.64 -19.68 -16.73
C LEU A 846 -39.91 -18.69 -15.58
N PRO A 847 -40.27 -17.44 -15.92
CA PRO A 847 -40.29 -16.35 -14.95
C PRO A 847 -41.55 -16.33 -14.10
N SER A 848 -42.46 -17.31 -14.20
CA SER A 848 -43.58 -17.44 -13.26
C SER A 848 -43.51 -18.73 -12.42
N PRO A 849 -44.02 -18.73 -11.18
CA PRO A 849 -44.10 -19.92 -10.34
C PRO A 849 -44.78 -21.12 -11.04
N ALA A 850 -45.86 -20.90 -11.79
CA ALA A 850 -46.59 -21.96 -12.49
C ALA A 850 -45.78 -22.60 -13.61
N GLU A 851 -45.05 -21.80 -14.40
CA GLU A 851 -44.16 -22.30 -15.45
C GLU A 851 -42.99 -23.10 -14.86
N LEU A 852 -42.41 -22.61 -13.76
CA LEU A 852 -41.33 -23.29 -13.06
C LEU A 852 -41.77 -24.64 -12.50
N VAL A 853 -42.96 -24.70 -11.88
CA VAL A 853 -43.54 -25.94 -11.34
C VAL A 853 -43.78 -26.94 -12.47
N THR A 854 -44.31 -26.48 -13.61
CA THR A 854 -44.55 -27.35 -14.77
C THR A 854 -43.27 -28.02 -15.27
N ASP A 855 -42.17 -27.26 -15.37
CA ASP A 855 -40.85 -27.81 -15.75
C ASP A 855 -40.29 -28.77 -14.69
N LEU A 856 -40.43 -28.43 -13.40
CA LEU A 856 -40.00 -29.27 -12.29
C LEU A 856 -40.72 -30.63 -12.24
N GLU A 857 -42.04 -30.63 -12.43
CA GLU A 857 -42.86 -31.85 -12.47
C GLU A 857 -42.51 -32.69 -13.71
N GLN A 858 -42.31 -32.05 -14.87
CA GLN A 858 -41.89 -32.76 -16.09
C GLN A 858 -40.49 -33.38 -15.98
N ARG A 859 -39.57 -32.73 -15.27
CA ARG A 859 -38.23 -33.28 -15.00
C ARG A 859 -38.26 -34.41 -13.99
N SER A 860 -39.17 -34.35 -13.01
CA SER A 860 -39.33 -35.41 -12.00
C SER A 860 -40.03 -36.66 -12.55
N ALA A 861 -40.81 -36.51 -13.63
CA ALA A 861 -41.47 -37.61 -14.34
C ALA A 861 -40.58 -38.32 -15.38
N ARG A 862 -39.38 -37.79 -15.66
CA ARG A 862 -38.38 -38.37 -16.56
C ARG A 862 -37.26 -39.00 -15.75
#